data_AF-C5ZZQ2-F1
#
_entry.id   AF-C5ZZQ2-F1
#
_cell.length_a   1.000
_cell.length_b   1.000
_cell.length_c   1.000
_cell.angle_alpha   90.00
_cell.angle_beta   90.00
_cell.angle_gamma   90.00
#
_symmetry.space_group_name_H-M   'P 1'
#
loop_
_entity.id
_entity.type
_entity.pdbx_description
1 polymer ?
#
loop_
_entity_poly.entity_id
_entity_poly.type
_entity_poly.pdbx_seq_one_letter_code
_entity_poly.pdbx_strand_id
1 'polypeptide(L)'
;MNVQWQQKYLLEYNELVSNFPSPERVVSDYIRRCFKTDLPWFSQVDPDNTYFIRFSQSRSNSRSYTGWDHLGKYKTGVLTLTQAALINIGYHFDVFDDANASAGIYKTSSADMFNEKNEEKMLPSEYLYFLKGCDFSGIYGRFLSDYWSKYYDKFKLLLKNYYISSALYLYKNGEIDEYEYNFSISALNRRDNISLFFFDIYGYYSSDMFVAKNNERVMLFIPGAKKPFLFEKNIADLRISLKNLIKENDNKQLLSQHFSLYSRQDGITYAGVNSVLNAIENDGVFNESYFLYSNKRINNKDVFDAVAFSVKKRSFSDGDIVIKSNSEAQRDYALTILQTILSMTPIFDVAIPEVSVTLGLGIIASSMGISFDQLINGDTYEERRSAIPGLATNAALLGLSFAIPFLISKAGTNQKILSRYTKHEIRTLNETNIDMFLEEYGINKNSISETKVLEVELKGSGQHVNIVKLSDEDSKIVAVKGNSLSGIYYEVDIETGYEISSRRIYRTEYNDKIFWTRGGGLKGGQSFDFESLKLPIFFKDEPYSAVPGSSLSFINDDSSLLYPNSTPKLPQPTPEMEIVNYVKRAGDFGERLVTLMRGTTEEEAWNIARYHTAGGSTEELHEILLGQGPQSSLGFTEYTSNINSADAASRRHFLVVIKVQVKYINNNNVSHVNHWAIPDEAPVEVLAVVDRRFNFPEPSTPPNISIIHKLLSLRYFKENIESTSRLNLQKLNRGNIDIFKGRGSISSTRQRAIYPYFESANADEQQPVFFYIKKNRFDDFGYDQYFYNSTVGLNGIPTLNTYTGEILSDASSLGSTYWKKYNLTNETSIIRVSNSARGANGIKIALEEVQEGKPVIITSGNLSGCTTIVARKGGYLYKVHTGTTIPLAGFTSTTGVKKAVEVFELLTNNPMPRVEGVMNNDFLVNYLAESFDESLITYSSSEQKIGSKITISRDNVSTFPYFLDNIPEKGFGTSVTILVRVDGNVIVKSLSESYSLNVENSNISVLHVFSKDF
;
A
#
# COMPACT_ATOMS: atom_id res chain seq x y z
N MET A 1 -33.38 -17.14 -14.24
CA MET A 1 -32.08 -16.73 -14.84
C MET A 1 -31.48 -17.92 -15.53
N ASN A 2 -30.67 -17.72 -16.58
CA ASN A 2 -29.97 -18.80 -17.28
C ASN A 2 -28.87 -19.39 -16.37
N VAL A 3 -28.88 -20.73 -16.22
CA VAL A 3 -27.97 -21.49 -15.36
C VAL A 3 -26.50 -21.30 -15.75
N GLN A 4 -26.20 -21.20 -17.05
CA GLN A 4 -24.83 -20.97 -17.54
C GLN A 4 -24.30 -19.58 -17.16
N TRP A 5 -25.15 -18.54 -17.20
CA TRP A 5 -24.77 -17.20 -16.74
C TRP A 5 -24.43 -17.21 -15.24
N GLN A 6 -25.24 -17.91 -14.44
CA GLN A 6 -25.02 -18.07 -13.00
C GLN A 6 -23.72 -18.83 -12.71
N GLN A 7 -23.43 -19.89 -13.48
CA GLN A 7 -22.18 -20.64 -13.38
C GLN A 7 -20.96 -19.77 -13.72
N LYS A 8 -21.05 -18.93 -14.75
CA LYS A 8 -20.00 -17.99 -15.14
C LYS A 8 -19.77 -16.91 -14.08
N TYR A 9 -20.85 -16.35 -13.53
CA TYR A 9 -20.78 -15.42 -12.39
C TYR A 9 -20.02 -16.04 -11.21
N LEU A 10 -20.40 -17.27 -10.82
CA LEU A 10 -19.73 -17.98 -9.74
C LEU A 10 -18.26 -18.26 -10.06
N LEU A 11 -17.93 -18.60 -11.31
CA LEU A 11 -16.55 -18.83 -11.70
C LEU A 11 -15.68 -17.58 -11.46
N GLU A 12 -16.16 -16.41 -11.88
CA GLU A 12 -15.43 -15.15 -11.73
C GLU A 12 -15.38 -14.67 -10.27
N TYR A 13 -16.47 -14.83 -9.52
CA TYR A 13 -16.48 -14.60 -8.07
C TYR A 13 -15.41 -15.43 -7.37
N ASN A 14 -15.39 -16.74 -7.63
CA ASN A 14 -14.43 -17.64 -7.02
C ASN A 14 -13.00 -17.37 -7.52
N GLU A 15 -12.81 -16.87 -8.73
CA GLU A 15 -11.49 -16.42 -9.22
C GLU A 15 -10.98 -15.18 -8.48
N LEU A 16 -11.84 -14.18 -8.22
CA LEU A 16 -11.45 -13.00 -7.45
C LEU A 16 -11.05 -13.36 -6.02
N VAL A 17 -11.83 -14.22 -5.36
CA VAL A 17 -11.54 -14.69 -4.00
C VAL A 17 -10.28 -15.57 -3.99
N SER A 18 -10.14 -16.53 -4.91
CA SER A 18 -9.02 -17.49 -4.91
C SER A 18 -7.65 -16.84 -5.21
N ASN A 19 -7.65 -15.74 -5.95
CA ASN A 19 -6.43 -15.00 -6.30
C ASN A 19 -6.11 -13.84 -5.35
N PHE A 20 -6.98 -13.56 -4.37
CA PHE A 20 -6.73 -12.50 -3.40
C PHE A 20 -5.49 -12.86 -2.55
N PRO A 21 -4.58 -11.90 -2.27
CA PRO A 21 -3.38 -12.20 -1.50
C PRO A 21 -3.76 -12.52 -0.05
N SER A 22 -3.57 -13.78 0.37
CA SER A 22 -3.67 -14.16 1.79
C SER A 22 -2.48 -13.58 2.55
N PRO A 23 -2.68 -12.82 3.65
CA PRO A 23 -1.58 -12.36 4.49
C PRO A 23 -0.67 -13.49 4.96
N GLU A 24 -1.23 -14.60 5.44
CA GLU A 24 -0.47 -15.77 5.90
C GLU A 24 0.38 -16.36 4.77
N ARG A 25 -0.18 -16.53 3.58
CA ARG A 25 0.59 -17.04 2.44
C ARG A 25 1.67 -16.08 1.98
N VAL A 26 1.37 -14.78 1.90
CA VAL A 26 2.34 -13.75 1.49
C VAL A 26 3.52 -13.73 2.47
N VAL A 27 3.23 -13.79 3.77
CA VAL A 27 4.25 -13.85 4.83
C VAL A 27 5.01 -15.18 4.76
N SER A 28 4.34 -16.32 4.63
CA SER A 28 4.99 -17.63 4.50
C SER A 28 5.89 -17.71 3.27
N ASP A 29 5.42 -17.33 2.09
CA ASP A 29 6.21 -17.34 0.85
C ASP A 29 7.40 -16.39 0.95
N TYR A 30 7.22 -15.25 1.61
CA TYR A 30 8.31 -14.34 1.92
C TYR A 30 9.33 -14.99 2.86
N ILE A 31 8.91 -15.56 3.99
CA ILE A 31 9.78 -16.24 4.95
C ILE A 31 10.49 -17.44 4.30
N ARG A 32 9.82 -18.25 3.49
CA ARG A 32 10.42 -19.36 2.73
C ARG A 32 11.47 -18.87 1.75
N ARG A 33 11.20 -17.76 1.05
CA ARG A 33 12.21 -17.12 0.20
C ARG A 33 13.39 -16.69 1.05
N CYS A 34 13.13 -16.09 2.22
CA CYS A 34 14.17 -15.75 3.18
C CYS A 34 14.96 -16.97 3.61
N PHE A 35 14.33 -18.07 3.98
CA PHE A 35 15.06 -19.27 4.39
C PHE A 35 15.86 -19.92 3.25
N LYS A 36 15.59 -19.58 1.98
CA LYS A 36 16.32 -20.13 0.84
C LYS A 36 17.47 -19.26 0.38
N THR A 37 17.28 -17.95 0.34
CA THR A 37 18.33 -17.01 -0.05
C THR A 37 19.04 -16.54 1.23
N ASP A 38 18.28 -16.09 2.18
CA ASP A 38 18.68 -15.15 3.22
C ASP A 38 19.02 -15.80 4.54
N LEU A 39 18.59 -17.02 4.77
CA LEU A 39 18.95 -17.81 5.92
C LEU A 39 19.07 -19.25 5.43
N PRO A 40 20.05 -19.55 4.54
CA PRO A 40 20.07 -20.82 3.81
C PRO A 40 20.22 -22.04 4.72
N TRP A 41 20.69 -21.86 5.95
CA TRP A 41 20.73 -22.89 6.99
C TRP A 41 19.34 -23.28 7.53
N PHE A 42 18.33 -22.41 7.34
CA PHE A 42 16.91 -22.70 7.57
C PHE A 42 16.17 -23.15 6.30
N SER A 43 16.86 -23.40 5.18
CA SER A 43 16.23 -23.79 3.90
C SER A 43 15.36 -25.04 3.96
N GLN A 44 15.58 -25.90 4.97
CA GLN A 44 14.79 -27.11 5.23
C GLN A 44 13.63 -26.88 6.22
N VAL A 45 13.57 -25.71 6.87
CA VAL A 45 12.51 -25.36 7.82
C VAL A 45 11.31 -24.87 7.03
N ASP A 46 10.16 -25.48 7.30
CA ASP A 46 8.88 -25.04 6.76
C ASP A 46 8.17 -24.16 7.81
N PRO A 47 8.06 -22.84 7.59
CA PRO A 47 7.52 -21.94 8.61
C PRO A 47 6.05 -22.20 8.97
N ASP A 48 5.33 -22.98 8.14
CA ASP A 48 3.94 -23.36 8.41
C ASP A 48 3.82 -24.69 9.18
N ASN A 49 4.88 -25.49 9.25
CA ASN A 49 4.92 -26.80 9.94
C ASN A 49 5.95 -26.85 11.08
N THR A 50 6.47 -25.69 11.46
CA THR A 50 7.38 -25.50 12.58
C THR A 50 6.74 -24.53 13.56
N TYR A 51 6.84 -24.84 14.85
CA TYR A 51 6.04 -24.19 15.89
C TYR A 51 6.90 -23.43 16.89
N PHE A 52 6.60 -22.14 17.07
CA PHE A 52 7.07 -21.34 18.18
C PHE A 52 6.16 -21.59 19.38
N ILE A 53 6.70 -22.19 20.45
CA ILE A 53 5.94 -22.55 21.65
C ILE A 53 6.50 -21.84 22.86
N ARG A 54 5.63 -21.16 23.61
CA ARG A 54 5.95 -20.49 24.89
C ARG A 54 5.52 -21.35 26.06
N PHE A 55 6.27 -21.27 27.16
CA PHE A 55 6.04 -22.04 28.37
C PHE A 55 6.18 -21.15 29.62
N SER A 56 5.46 -21.52 30.69
CA SER A 56 5.63 -20.89 32.02
C SER A 56 6.67 -21.60 32.88
N GLN A 57 7.15 -22.77 32.45
CA GLN A 57 8.15 -23.58 33.12
C GLN A 57 9.35 -23.80 32.21
N SER A 58 10.54 -23.87 32.80
CA SER A 58 11.78 -24.20 32.10
C SER A 58 12.63 -25.16 32.94
N ARG A 59 13.33 -26.10 32.29
CA ARG A 59 14.24 -27.06 32.92
C ARG A 59 15.50 -27.15 32.09
N SER A 60 16.66 -27.04 32.74
CA SER A 60 17.94 -27.13 32.03
C SER A 60 18.13 -28.52 31.41
N ASN A 61 18.53 -28.54 30.14
CA ASN A 61 18.88 -29.73 29.38
C ASN A 61 20.06 -29.40 28.46
N SER A 62 21.25 -29.89 28.81
CA SER A 62 22.48 -29.61 28.04
C SER A 62 22.54 -30.29 26.67
N ARG A 63 21.53 -31.09 26.29
CA ARG A 63 21.45 -31.78 25.00
C ARG A 63 20.50 -31.10 24.00
N SER A 64 19.58 -30.25 24.47
CA SER A 64 18.68 -29.51 23.60
C SER A 64 19.37 -28.30 23.00
N TYR A 65 18.87 -27.85 21.86
CA TYR A 65 19.40 -26.72 21.10
C TYR A 65 19.27 -25.40 21.89
N THR A 66 18.18 -25.23 22.63
CA THR A 66 17.96 -24.06 23.48
C THR A 66 18.70 -24.13 24.82
N GLY A 67 19.19 -25.31 25.23
CA GLY A 67 19.69 -25.58 26.58
C GLY A 67 18.60 -25.82 27.62
N TRP A 68 17.33 -25.86 27.18
CA TRP A 68 16.16 -26.06 28.02
C TRP A 68 15.24 -27.13 27.43
N ASP A 69 14.52 -27.85 28.28
CA ASP A 69 13.34 -28.62 27.93
C ASP A 69 12.12 -28.14 28.71
N HIS A 70 10.94 -28.45 28.18
CA HIS A 70 9.68 -27.97 28.70
C HIS A 70 8.64 -29.10 28.74
N LEU A 71 7.77 -29.07 29.74
CA LEU A 71 6.63 -29.98 29.80
C LEU A 71 5.43 -29.38 29.05
N GLY A 72 4.79 -30.18 28.21
CA GLY A 72 3.66 -29.74 27.38
C GLY A 72 2.46 -29.21 28.17
N LYS A 73 2.29 -29.65 29.43
CA LYS A 73 1.24 -29.16 30.34
C LYS A 73 1.42 -27.70 30.78
N TYR A 74 2.61 -27.12 30.60
CA TYR A 74 2.93 -25.73 30.97
C TYR A 74 3.04 -24.81 29.75
N LYS A 75 2.48 -25.20 28.60
CA LYS A 75 2.39 -24.34 27.40
C LYS A 75 1.51 -23.12 27.68
N THR A 76 1.99 -21.94 27.33
CA THR A 76 1.27 -20.66 27.43
C THR A 76 0.85 -20.11 26.07
N GLY A 77 1.50 -20.54 24.98
CA GLY A 77 1.12 -20.19 23.61
C GLY A 77 1.79 -21.11 22.59
N VAL A 78 1.11 -21.38 21.47
CA VAL A 78 1.61 -22.22 20.38
C VAL A 78 1.25 -21.53 19.08
N LEU A 79 2.24 -21.25 18.23
CA LEU A 79 2.06 -20.59 16.93
C LEU A 79 2.93 -21.29 15.91
N THR A 80 2.52 -21.35 14.64
CA THR A 80 3.50 -21.60 13.56
C THR A 80 4.47 -20.41 13.47
N LEU A 81 5.60 -20.59 12.81
CA LEU A 81 6.52 -19.47 12.56
C LEU A 81 5.80 -18.35 11.79
N THR A 82 5.06 -18.68 10.74
CA THR A 82 4.28 -17.70 9.96
C THR A 82 3.25 -16.97 10.81
N GLN A 83 2.52 -17.66 11.69
CA GLN A 83 1.56 -17.04 12.60
C GLN A 83 2.25 -16.10 13.58
N ALA A 84 3.38 -16.52 14.14
CA ALA A 84 4.19 -15.72 15.03
C ALA A 84 4.68 -14.43 14.35
N ALA A 85 5.02 -14.49 13.06
CA ALA A 85 5.34 -13.32 12.24
C ALA A 85 4.15 -12.37 12.11
N LEU A 86 2.99 -12.89 11.73
CA LEU A 86 1.78 -12.11 11.51
C LEU A 86 1.35 -11.32 12.74
N ILE A 87 1.38 -11.93 13.93
CA ILE A 87 0.94 -11.27 15.17
C ILE A 87 2.03 -10.42 15.84
N ASN A 88 3.18 -10.25 15.18
CA ASN A 88 4.34 -9.58 15.73
C ASN A 88 4.75 -10.16 17.11
N ILE A 89 4.99 -11.47 17.19
CA ILE A 89 5.26 -12.20 18.46
C ILE A 89 6.37 -11.55 19.31
N GLY A 90 7.29 -10.80 18.68
CA GLY A 90 8.36 -10.07 19.35
C GLY A 90 7.88 -9.06 20.40
N TYR A 91 6.65 -8.54 20.33
CA TYR A 91 6.10 -7.67 21.38
C TYR A 91 5.97 -8.35 22.76
N HIS A 92 6.01 -9.68 22.82
CA HIS A 92 5.91 -10.42 24.08
C HIS A 92 7.24 -10.59 24.82
N PHE A 93 8.34 -10.12 24.23
CA PHE A 93 9.69 -10.28 24.76
C PHE A 93 10.42 -8.94 24.73
N ASP A 94 10.74 -8.39 25.90
CA ASP A 94 11.56 -7.19 26.00
C ASP A 94 12.99 -7.44 25.47
N VAL A 95 13.50 -8.65 25.70
CA VAL A 95 14.78 -9.16 25.21
C VAL A 95 14.53 -10.50 24.49
N PHE A 96 14.96 -10.61 23.22
CA PHE A 96 14.65 -11.79 22.42
C PHE A 96 15.42 -13.05 22.87
N ASP A 97 16.60 -12.90 23.47
CA ASP A 97 17.37 -14.04 23.99
C ASP A 97 16.68 -14.74 25.18
N ASP A 98 15.88 -14.00 25.96
CA ASP A 98 15.06 -14.57 27.05
C ASP A 98 13.98 -15.53 26.52
N ALA A 99 13.62 -15.40 25.23
CA ALA A 99 12.73 -16.33 24.58
C ALA A 99 13.35 -17.74 24.50
N ASN A 100 14.68 -17.89 24.44
CA ASN A 100 15.30 -19.22 24.40
C ASN A 100 15.11 -20.02 25.71
N ALA A 101 14.92 -19.33 26.83
CA ALA A 101 14.70 -19.95 28.13
C ALA A 101 13.23 -20.22 28.44
N SER A 102 12.32 -19.48 27.82
CA SER A 102 10.86 -19.50 28.09
C SER A 102 10.03 -19.95 26.88
N ALA A 103 10.68 -20.26 25.77
CA ALA A 103 10.10 -20.74 24.53
C ALA A 103 11.06 -21.69 23.81
N GLY A 104 10.56 -22.38 22.79
CA GLY A 104 11.37 -23.19 21.89
C GLY A 104 10.71 -23.34 20.52
N ILE A 105 11.50 -23.72 19.53
CA ILE A 105 11.02 -24.02 18.18
C ILE A 105 10.97 -25.55 18.02
N TYR A 106 9.82 -26.07 17.63
CA TYR A 106 9.57 -27.51 17.58
C TYR A 106 8.93 -27.95 16.27
N LYS A 107 9.15 -29.21 15.91
CA LYS A 107 8.55 -29.87 14.74
C LYS A 107 7.12 -30.36 14.97
N THR A 108 6.64 -30.26 16.21
CA THR A 108 5.29 -30.65 16.62
C THR A 108 4.71 -29.58 17.55
N SER A 109 3.39 -29.39 17.49
CA SER A 109 2.63 -28.51 18.38
C SER A 109 2.19 -29.20 19.68
N SER A 110 2.28 -30.54 19.74
CA SER A 110 1.81 -31.35 20.87
C SER A 110 2.79 -32.48 21.22
N ALA A 111 3.23 -32.49 22.47
CA ALA A 111 4.07 -33.52 23.09
C ALA A 111 3.99 -33.38 24.62
N ASP A 112 4.19 -34.48 25.36
CA ASP A 112 4.29 -34.43 26.82
C ASP A 112 5.55 -33.68 27.27
N MET A 113 6.64 -33.84 26.50
CA MET A 113 7.93 -33.20 26.72
C MET A 113 8.46 -32.64 25.39
N PHE A 114 8.87 -31.38 25.44
CA PHE A 114 9.47 -30.63 24.35
C PHE A 114 10.96 -30.50 24.63
N ASN A 115 11.80 -31.20 23.87
CA ASN A 115 13.23 -31.38 24.14
C ASN A 115 14.02 -31.67 22.85
N GLU A 116 15.24 -32.19 22.98
CA GLU A 116 16.16 -32.43 21.86
C GLU A 116 15.63 -33.38 20.78
N LYS A 117 14.61 -34.18 21.08
CA LYS A 117 14.06 -35.20 20.19
C LYS A 117 13.04 -34.64 19.19
N ASN A 118 12.40 -33.51 19.51
CA ASN A 118 11.34 -32.92 18.71
C ASN A 118 11.55 -31.42 18.42
N GLU A 119 12.67 -30.85 18.87
CA GLU A 119 13.08 -29.50 18.50
C GLU A 119 13.41 -29.37 17.01
N GLU A 120 13.15 -28.18 16.48
CA GLU A 120 13.80 -27.71 15.26
C GLU A 120 15.13 -27.06 15.64
N LYS A 121 16.13 -27.18 14.78
CA LYS A 121 17.45 -26.57 15.02
C LYS A 121 17.41 -25.07 14.67
N MET A 122 16.58 -24.35 15.41
CA MET A 122 16.33 -22.91 15.33
C MET A 122 16.03 -22.40 16.74
N LEU A 123 16.76 -21.39 17.20
CA LEU A 123 16.46 -20.73 18.46
C LEU A 123 15.26 -19.78 18.30
N PRO A 124 14.41 -19.63 19.32
CA PRO A 124 13.39 -18.58 19.34
C PRO A 124 13.95 -17.19 19.05
N SER A 125 15.08 -16.85 19.67
CA SER A 125 15.80 -15.59 19.43
C SER A 125 16.18 -15.39 17.96
N GLU A 126 16.74 -16.41 17.30
CA GLU A 126 17.09 -16.45 15.85
C GLU A 126 15.87 -16.37 14.91
N TYR A 127 14.66 -16.44 15.46
CA TYR A 127 13.46 -16.19 14.69
C TYR A 127 12.89 -14.80 14.97
N LEU A 128 12.92 -14.35 16.24
CA LEU A 128 12.45 -13.02 16.62
C LEU A 128 13.32 -11.90 16.03
N TYR A 129 14.64 -12.11 16.02
CA TYR A 129 15.57 -11.21 15.36
C TYR A 129 15.31 -11.18 13.84
N PHE A 130 14.66 -12.19 13.23
CA PHE A 130 14.36 -12.38 11.80
C PHE A 130 12.94 -11.87 11.44
N LEU A 131 12.10 -11.63 12.43
CA LEU A 131 10.86 -10.89 12.21
C LEU A 131 11.07 -9.38 12.25
N LYS A 132 12.04 -8.93 13.07
CA LYS A 132 12.40 -7.53 13.29
C LYS A 132 13.18 -6.91 12.12
N GLY A 133 12.98 -7.42 10.92
CA GLY A 133 13.58 -7.06 9.65
C GLY A 133 12.72 -7.45 8.47
N CYS A 134 11.46 -7.83 8.67
CA CYS A 134 10.57 -8.26 7.58
C CYS A 134 9.34 -7.36 7.36
N ASP A 135 9.05 -6.96 6.09
CA ASP A 135 8.12 -5.84 5.73
C ASP A 135 6.76 -6.30 5.42
N PHE A 136 6.15 -6.93 6.39
CA PHE A 136 4.91 -7.58 6.11
C PHE A 136 3.87 -6.59 5.57
N SER A 137 3.83 -5.32 6.03
CA SER A 137 2.92 -4.29 5.50
C SER A 137 3.29 -3.85 4.08
N GLY A 138 4.51 -3.40 3.82
CA GLY A 138 4.96 -2.95 2.50
C GLY A 138 5.01 -4.07 1.45
N ILE A 139 5.36 -5.30 1.87
CA ILE A 139 5.25 -6.50 1.04
C ILE A 139 3.80 -6.74 0.69
N TYR A 140 2.90 -6.76 1.67
CA TYR A 140 1.48 -6.98 1.43
C TYR A 140 0.87 -5.89 0.55
N GLY A 141 1.26 -4.62 0.74
CA GLY A 141 0.89 -3.50 -0.12
C GLY A 141 1.31 -3.70 -1.58
N ARG A 142 2.51 -4.23 -1.85
CA ARG A 142 2.91 -4.59 -3.22
C ARG A 142 2.04 -5.69 -3.82
N PHE A 143 1.77 -6.76 -3.08
CA PHE A 143 0.89 -7.84 -3.54
C PHE A 143 -0.55 -7.35 -3.80
N LEU A 144 -1.07 -6.43 -2.99
CA LEU A 144 -2.36 -5.77 -3.24
C LEU A 144 -2.30 -4.91 -4.52
N SER A 145 -1.21 -4.17 -4.75
CA SER A 145 -1.02 -3.40 -5.98
C SER A 145 -1.03 -4.28 -7.23
N ASP A 146 -0.31 -5.40 -7.19
CA ASP A 146 -0.29 -6.39 -8.27
C ASP A 146 -1.67 -7.03 -8.47
N TYR A 147 -2.38 -7.36 -7.39
CA TYR A 147 -3.74 -7.87 -7.43
C TYR A 147 -4.69 -6.89 -8.14
N TRP A 148 -4.73 -5.64 -7.71
CA TRP A 148 -5.61 -4.63 -8.31
C TRP A 148 -5.20 -4.28 -9.74
N SER A 149 -3.91 -4.27 -10.05
CA SER A 149 -3.41 -4.11 -11.42
C SER A 149 -4.02 -5.15 -12.38
N LYS A 150 -4.24 -6.37 -11.89
CA LYS A 150 -4.75 -7.50 -12.68
C LYS A 150 -6.27 -7.68 -12.62
N TYR A 151 -6.89 -7.47 -11.46
CA TYR A 151 -8.28 -7.88 -11.20
C TYR A 151 -9.27 -6.72 -11.04
N TYR A 152 -8.84 -5.44 -11.08
CA TYR A 152 -9.72 -4.28 -10.87
C TYR A 152 -10.96 -4.27 -11.79
N ASP A 153 -10.78 -4.45 -13.10
CA ASP A 153 -11.92 -4.42 -14.04
C ASP A 153 -12.84 -5.64 -13.89
N LYS A 154 -12.30 -6.79 -13.50
CA LYS A 154 -13.10 -8.00 -13.20
C LYS A 154 -13.95 -7.78 -11.94
N PHE A 155 -13.37 -7.20 -10.89
CA PHE A 155 -14.10 -6.81 -9.69
C PHE A 155 -15.24 -5.83 -10.01
N LYS A 156 -14.95 -4.77 -10.76
CA LYS A 156 -15.95 -3.77 -11.17
C LYS A 156 -17.12 -4.40 -11.93
N LEU A 157 -16.81 -5.25 -12.91
CA LEU A 157 -17.82 -5.92 -13.72
C LEU A 157 -18.66 -6.91 -12.89
N LEU A 158 -18.03 -7.67 -12.01
CA LEU A 158 -18.73 -8.59 -11.12
C LEU A 158 -19.68 -7.85 -10.16
N LEU A 159 -19.25 -6.71 -9.60
CA LEU A 159 -20.09 -5.87 -8.73
C LEU A 159 -21.31 -5.32 -9.47
N LYS A 160 -21.13 -4.87 -10.72
CA LYS A 160 -22.25 -4.48 -11.59
C LYS A 160 -23.22 -5.63 -11.83
N ASN A 161 -22.69 -6.81 -12.15
CA ASN A 161 -23.49 -8.00 -12.39
C ASN A 161 -24.20 -8.48 -11.11
N TYR A 162 -23.57 -8.34 -9.95
CA TYR A 162 -24.19 -8.58 -8.65
C TYR A 162 -25.40 -7.67 -8.42
N TYR A 163 -25.25 -6.37 -8.67
CA TYR A 163 -26.34 -5.40 -8.55
C TYR A 163 -27.52 -5.76 -9.47
N ILE A 164 -27.27 -5.94 -10.77
CA ILE A 164 -28.32 -6.20 -11.77
C ILE A 164 -29.04 -7.52 -11.49
N SER A 165 -28.28 -8.59 -11.22
CA SER A 165 -28.86 -9.89 -10.93
C SER A 165 -29.64 -9.88 -9.62
N SER A 166 -29.14 -9.20 -8.58
CA SER A 166 -29.85 -9.09 -7.30
C SER A 166 -31.19 -8.36 -7.44
N ALA A 167 -31.23 -7.24 -8.18
CA ALA A 167 -32.47 -6.52 -8.44
C ALA A 167 -33.49 -7.39 -9.19
N LEU A 168 -33.05 -8.08 -10.24
CA LEU A 168 -33.92 -8.96 -11.03
C LEU A 168 -34.45 -10.13 -10.19
N TYR A 169 -33.59 -10.74 -9.36
CA TYR A 169 -33.97 -11.85 -8.51
C TYR A 169 -35.03 -11.44 -7.47
N LEU A 170 -34.82 -10.30 -6.79
CA LEU A 170 -35.79 -9.79 -5.82
C LEU A 170 -37.13 -9.44 -6.47
N TYR A 171 -37.12 -8.83 -7.66
CA TYR A 171 -38.33 -8.51 -8.41
C TYR A 171 -39.11 -9.77 -8.79
N LYS A 172 -38.43 -10.78 -9.34
CA LYS A 172 -39.08 -12.04 -9.74
C LYS A 172 -39.65 -12.84 -8.57
N ASN A 173 -39.14 -12.63 -7.36
CA ASN A 173 -39.64 -13.25 -6.15
C ASN A 173 -40.64 -12.36 -5.37
N GLY A 174 -41.03 -11.20 -5.91
CA GLY A 174 -41.99 -10.29 -5.26
C GLY A 174 -41.46 -9.59 -4.02
N GLU A 175 -40.14 -9.54 -3.82
CA GLU A 175 -39.49 -8.90 -2.67
C GLU A 175 -39.28 -7.39 -2.87
N ILE A 176 -39.29 -6.94 -4.13
CA ILE A 176 -39.38 -5.54 -4.56
C ILE A 176 -40.42 -5.42 -5.67
N ASP A 177 -41.05 -4.26 -5.80
CA ASP A 177 -42.06 -4.00 -6.83
C ASP A 177 -41.44 -3.64 -8.20
N GLU A 178 -42.27 -3.52 -9.24
CA GLU A 178 -41.80 -3.16 -10.60
C GLU A 178 -41.20 -1.76 -10.65
N TYR A 179 -41.72 -0.81 -9.86
CA TYR A 179 -41.20 0.54 -9.78
C TYR A 179 -39.80 0.56 -9.14
N GLU A 180 -39.61 -0.17 -8.05
CA GLU A 180 -38.33 -0.33 -7.35
C GLU A 180 -37.28 -1.01 -8.23
N TYR A 181 -37.68 -2.06 -8.95
CA TYR A 181 -36.82 -2.70 -9.94
C TYR A 181 -36.39 -1.69 -11.03
N ASN A 182 -37.35 -1.01 -11.66
CA ASN A 182 -37.06 -0.03 -12.71
C ASN A 182 -36.21 1.13 -12.19
N PHE A 183 -36.47 1.63 -10.98
CA PHE A 183 -35.66 2.66 -10.32
C PHE A 183 -34.21 2.20 -10.15
N SER A 184 -34.00 0.97 -9.66
CA SER A 184 -32.65 0.42 -9.46
C SER A 184 -31.87 0.33 -10.77
N ILE A 185 -32.52 -0.03 -11.89
CA ILE A 185 -31.90 -0.13 -13.21
C ILE A 185 -31.69 1.27 -13.83
N SER A 186 -32.67 2.17 -13.70
CA SER A 186 -32.58 3.57 -14.14
C SER A 186 -31.44 4.31 -13.45
N ALA A 187 -31.16 4.00 -12.17
CA ALA A 187 -30.07 4.60 -11.40
C ALA A 187 -28.68 4.40 -12.06
N LEU A 188 -28.43 3.24 -12.69
CA LEU A 188 -27.14 2.94 -13.34
C LEU A 188 -26.82 3.88 -14.49
N ASN A 189 -27.87 4.36 -15.18
CA ASN A 189 -27.75 5.30 -16.29
C ASN A 189 -28.25 6.70 -15.92
N ARG A 190 -28.56 6.95 -14.63
CA ARG A 190 -29.12 8.21 -14.12
C ARG A 190 -30.36 8.68 -14.90
N ARG A 191 -31.20 7.74 -15.35
CA ARG A 191 -32.50 8.07 -15.95
C ARG A 191 -33.45 8.57 -14.86
N ASP A 192 -34.55 9.19 -15.27
CA ASP A 192 -35.60 9.66 -14.35
C ASP A 192 -35.11 10.66 -13.29
N ASN A 193 -34.12 11.50 -13.67
CA ASN A 193 -33.47 12.50 -12.83
C ASN A 193 -32.86 11.93 -11.53
N ILE A 194 -32.41 10.67 -11.56
CA ILE A 194 -31.75 10.04 -10.42
C ILE A 194 -30.34 10.59 -10.23
N SER A 195 -30.05 11.09 -9.03
CA SER A 195 -28.70 11.46 -8.58
C SER A 195 -28.12 10.39 -7.66
N LEU A 196 -26.80 10.19 -7.73
CA LEU A 196 -26.07 9.21 -6.95
C LEU A 196 -25.15 9.89 -5.93
N PHE A 197 -25.02 9.32 -4.75
CA PHE A 197 -24.23 9.85 -3.64
C PHE A 197 -23.46 8.73 -2.94
N PHE A 198 -22.26 9.02 -2.44
CA PHE A 198 -21.59 8.11 -1.51
C PHE A 198 -22.39 8.07 -0.21
N PHE A 199 -22.52 6.88 0.38
CA PHE A 199 -23.04 6.78 1.74
C PHE A 199 -21.97 7.26 2.72
N ASP A 200 -22.31 8.19 3.61
CA ASP A 200 -21.39 8.74 4.59
C ASP A 200 -21.97 8.76 6.01
N ILE A 201 -21.09 8.66 7.01
CA ILE A 201 -21.42 8.89 8.42
C ILE A 201 -20.45 9.94 8.93
N TYR A 202 -20.97 11.12 9.31
CA TYR A 202 -20.17 12.24 9.79
C TYR A 202 -19.00 12.64 8.86
N GLY A 203 -19.18 12.46 7.54
CA GLY A 203 -18.16 12.76 6.53
C GLY A 203 -17.11 11.68 6.29
N TYR A 204 -17.20 10.54 6.98
CA TYR A 204 -16.49 9.34 6.55
C TYR A 204 -17.32 8.63 5.49
N TYR A 205 -16.73 8.39 4.32
CA TYR A 205 -17.40 7.71 3.21
C TYR A 205 -17.28 6.18 3.34
N SER A 206 -18.38 5.48 3.08
CA SER A 206 -18.36 4.04 2.88
C SER A 206 -17.54 3.69 1.64
N SER A 207 -16.87 2.55 1.68
CA SER A 207 -16.10 2.07 0.54
C SER A 207 -16.95 1.49 -0.58
N ASP A 208 -18.11 0.92 -0.26
CA ASP A 208 -18.88 0.06 -1.17
C ASP A 208 -20.39 0.31 -1.22
N MET A 209 -20.92 1.17 -0.33
CA MET A 209 -22.32 1.58 -0.34
C MET A 209 -22.52 2.89 -1.10
N PHE A 210 -23.66 3.02 -1.76
CA PHE A 210 -24.07 4.29 -2.38
C PHE A 210 -25.58 4.48 -2.31
N VAL A 211 -26.00 5.73 -2.43
CA VAL A 211 -27.41 6.14 -2.43
C VAL A 211 -27.80 6.65 -3.81
N ALA A 212 -28.97 6.23 -4.28
CA ALA A 212 -29.63 6.76 -5.46
C ALA A 212 -30.92 7.47 -5.04
N LYS A 213 -31.16 8.69 -5.56
CA LYS A 213 -32.30 9.52 -5.16
C LYS A 213 -32.89 10.28 -6.34
N ASN A 214 -34.21 10.36 -6.40
CA ASN A 214 -34.95 11.38 -7.16
C ASN A 214 -35.95 12.11 -6.24
N ASN A 215 -36.96 12.77 -6.81
CA ASN A 215 -37.98 13.50 -6.03
C ASN A 215 -38.99 12.59 -5.31
N GLU A 216 -39.12 11.32 -5.72
CA GLU A 216 -40.17 10.42 -5.27
C GLU A 216 -39.66 9.35 -4.29
N ARG A 217 -38.43 8.86 -4.50
CA ARG A 217 -37.82 7.81 -3.68
C ARG A 217 -36.33 8.01 -3.49
N VAL A 218 -35.82 7.38 -2.43
CA VAL A 218 -34.41 7.15 -2.17
C VAL A 218 -34.16 5.64 -2.05
N MET A 219 -33.01 5.20 -2.56
CA MET A 219 -32.56 3.82 -2.52
C MET A 219 -31.13 3.79 -1.98
N LEU A 220 -30.89 3.05 -0.91
CA LEU A 220 -29.55 2.72 -0.44
C LEU A 220 -29.15 1.33 -0.96
N PHE A 221 -28.02 1.24 -1.65
CA PHE A 221 -27.44 -0.02 -2.05
C PHE A 221 -26.43 -0.51 -1.00
N ILE A 222 -26.66 -1.71 -0.48
CA ILE A 222 -25.88 -2.34 0.60
C ILE A 222 -25.38 -3.72 0.12
N PRO A 223 -24.15 -3.82 -0.41
CA PRO A 223 -23.60 -5.10 -0.85
C PRO A 223 -23.60 -6.16 0.26
N GLY A 224 -24.00 -7.38 -0.07
CA GLY A 224 -23.96 -8.52 0.86
C GLY A 224 -25.16 -8.63 1.80
N ALA A 225 -26.02 -7.62 1.88
CA ALA A 225 -27.28 -7.72 2.61
C ALA A 225 -28.23 -8.71 1.93
N LYS A 226 -29.12 -9.34 2.71
CA LYS A 226 -30.17 -10.24 2.21
C LYS A 226 -31.07 -9.54 1.18
N LYS A 227 -31.34 -8.25 1.42
CA LYS A 227 -31.96 -7.33 0.47
C LYS A 227 -30.97 -6.18 0.22
N PRO A 228 -30.18 -6.22 -0.87
CA PRO A 228 -29.19 -5.19 -1.14
C PRO A 228 -29.75 -3.80 -1.44
N PHE A 229 -31.08 -3.66 -1.57
CA PHE A 229 -31.76 -2.41 -1.88
C PHE A 229 -32.72 -2.06 -0.76
N LEU A 230 -32.40 -0.98 -0.04
CA LEU A 230 -33.29 -0.39 0.95
C LEU A 230 -33.96 0.85 0.36
N PHE A 231 -35.26 0.74 0.08
CA PHE A 231 -36.06 1.83 -0.48
C PHE A 231 -36.82 2.57 0.61
N GLU A 232 -36.81 3.90 0.53
CA GLU A 232 -37.60 4.78 1.36
C GLU A 232 -38.15 5.95 0.54
N LYS A 233 -39.11 6.70 1.09
CA LYS A 233 -39.72 7.84 0.37
C LYS A 233 -38.73 8.99 0.22
N ASN A 234 -37.90 9.24 1.21
CA ASN A 234 -36.95 10.34 1.22
C ASN A 234 -35.79 10.07 2.20
N ILE A 235 -34.78 10.96 2.22
CA ILE A 235 -33.59 10.81 3.07
C ILE A 235 -33.94 10.80 4.57
N ALA A 236 -34.94 11.55 5.02
CA ALA A 236 -35.31 11.59 6.43
C ALA A 236 -35.85 10.22 6.89
N ASP A 237 -36.72 9.60 6.08
CA ASP A 237 -37.22 8.25 6.33
C ASP A 237 -36.08 7.23 6.31
N LEU A 238 -35.14 7.33 5.35
CA LEU A 238 -33.94 6.48 5.30
C LEU A 238 -33.08 6.60 6.57
N ARG A 239 -32.87 7.81 7.09
CA ARG A 239 -32.10 8.03 8.34
C ARG A 239 -32.77 7.39 9.55
N ILE A 240 -34.10 7.49 9.64
CA ILE A 240 -34.89 6.85 10.71
C ILE A 240 -34.81 5.33 10.59
N SER A 241 -34.99 4.78 9.38
CA SER A 241 -34.87 3.35 9.13
C SER A 241 -33.48 2.83 9.48
N LEU A 242 -32.41 3.56 9.13
CA LEU A 242 -31.04 3.21 9.53
C LEU A 242 -30.86 3.23 11.06
N LYS A 243 -31.37 4.26 11.75
CA LYS A 243 -31.33 4.32 13.22
C LYS A 243 -32.03 3.13 13.88
N ASN A 244 -33.16 2.70 13.31
CA ASN A 244 -33.87 1.52 13.81
C ASN A 244 -33.11 0.23 13.52
N LEU A 245 -32.56 0.09 12.31
CA LEU A 245 -31.81 -1.10 11.90
C LEU A 245 -30.54 -1.29 12.74
N ILE A 246 -29.82 -0.23 13.12
CA ILE A 246 -28.62 -0.36 13.97
C ILE A 246 -28.94 -0.75 15.42
N LYS A 247 -30.20 -0.60 15.88
CA LYS A 247 -30.68 -1.06 17.20
C LYS A 247 -31.00 -2.55 17.21
N GLU A 248 -31.16 -3.17 16.04
CA GLU A 248 -31.29 -4.63 15.92
C GLU A 248 -29.91 -5.28 16.08
N ASN A 249 -29.87 -6.46 16.72
CA ASN A 249 -28.62 -7.13 17.08
C ASN A 249 -27.66 -7.25 15.88
N ASP A 250 -26.39 -6.96 16.14
CA ASP A 250 -25.23 -7.02 15.24
C ASP A 250 -25.21 -6.04 14.05
N ASN A 251 -26.35 -5.46 13.64
CA ASN A 251 -26.41 -4.57 12.48
C ASN A 251 -25.53 -3.32 12.59
N LYS A 252 -25.33 -2.78 13.79
CA LYS A 252 -24.37 -1.68 14.04
C LYS A 252 -22.95 -2.08 13.63
N GLN A 253 -22.51 -3.27 14.03
CA GLN A 253 -21.17 -3.77 13.70
C GLN A 253 -21.07 -4.07 12.20
N LEU A 254 -22.08 -4.70 11.61
CA LEU A 254 -22.11 -5.02 10.18
C LEU A 254 -22.09 -3.76 9.32
N LEU A 255 -22.86 -2.72 9.68
CA LEU A 255 -22.81 -1.43 9.00
C LEU A 255 -21.41 -0.80 9.07
N SER A 256 -20.73 -0.90 10.21
CA SER A 256 -19.36 -0.39 10.35
C SER A 256 -18.36 -1.10 9.43
N GLN A 257 -18.61 -2.37 9.07
CA GLN A 257 -17.77 -3.14 8.15
C GLN A 257 -17.83 -2.61 6.71
N HIS A 258 -18.69 -1.65 6.38
CA HIS A 258 -18.67 -0.95 5.10
C HIS A 258 -17.72 0.25 5.05
N PHE A 259 -16.96 0.49 6.14
CA PHE A 259 -15.99 1.58 6.28
C PHE A 259 -14.57 1.03 6.50
N SER A 260 -13.56 1.83 6.14
CA SER A 260 -12.16 1.49 6.44
C SER A 260 -11.93 1.32 7.95
N LEU A 261 -10.94 0.52 8.33
CA LEU A 261 -10.50 0.38 9.71
C LEU A 261 -10.07 1.72 10.30
N TYR A 262 -9.46 2.58 9.49
CA TYR A 262 -9.07 3.93 9.89
C TYR A 262 -10.29 4.79 10.23
N SER A 263 -11.27 4.89 9.32
CA SER A 263 -12.49 5.70 9.51
C SER A 263 -13.33 5.25 10.71
N ARG A 264 -13.19 3.99 11.12
CA ARG A 264 -13.88 3.44 12.29
C ARG A 264 -13.29 3.90 13.62
N GLN A 265 -12.03 4.31 13.65
CA GLN A 265 -11.30 4.72 14.85
C GLN A 265 -11.44 6.23 15.09
N ASP A 266 -11.38 6.64 16.36
CA ASP A 266 -11.40 8.06 16.73
C ASP A 266 -10.05 8.72 16.37
N GLY A 267 -10.13 9.93 15.80
CA GLY A 267 -8.97 10.77 15.55
C GLY A 267 -8.57 11.60 16.78
N ILE A 268 -7.54 12.45 16.63
CA ILE A 268 -7.08 13.35 17.71
C ILE A 268 -8.15 14.39 18.08
N THR A 269 -8.94 14.83 17.09
CA THR A 269 -9.88 15.95 17.24
C THR A 269 -11.35 15.55 17.03
N TYR A 270 -11.63 14.55 16.20
CA TYR A 270 -13.00 14.17 15.83
C TYR A 270 -13.26 12.68 16.06
N ALA A 271 -14.50 12.36 16.41
CA ALA A 271 -14.96 10.98 16.57
C ALA A 271 -14.96 10.23 15.23
N GLY A 272 -14.67 8.93 15.26
CA GLY A 272 -14.77 8.00 14.16
C GLY A 272 -16.15 7.35 14.05
N VAL A 273 -16.35 6.54 13.01
CA VAL A 273 -17.66 5.94 12.68
C VAL A 273 -18.22 5.11 13.83
N ASN A 274 -17.40 4.34 14.55
CA ASN A 274 -17.90 3.49 15.64
C ASN A 274 -18.45 4.31 16.81
N SER A 275 -17.75 5.36 17.21
CA SER A 275 -18.18 6.27 18.29
C SER A 275 -19.43 7.05 17.91
N VAL A 276 -19.52 7.50 16.65
CA VAL A 276 -20.72 8.16 16.11
C VAL A 276 -21.92 7.21 16.11
N LEU A 277 -21.77 6.00 15.58
CA LEU A 277 -22.85 4.99 15.56
C LEU A 277 -23.33 4.65 16.98
N ASN A 278 -22.40 4.49 17.93
CA ASN A 278 -22.74 4.21 19.33
C ASN A 278 -23.52 5.37 19.97
N ALA A 279 -23.16 6.61 19.65
CA ALA A 279 -23.91 7.77 20.12
C ALA A 279 -25.31 7.87 19.47
N ILE A 280 -25.45 7.59 18.17
CA ILE A 280 -26.77 7.59 17.49
C ILE A 280 -27.71 6.53 18.07
N GLU A 281 -27.20 5.33 18.33
CA GLU A 281 -27.97 4.23 18.92
C GLU A 281 -28.54 4.58 20.30
N ASN A 282 -27.70 5.22 21.13
CA ASN A 282 -28.00 5.54 22.53
C ASN A 282 -28.57 6.96 22.73
N ASP A 283 -29.02 7.61 21.64
CA ASP A 283 -29.58 8.96 21.66
C ASP A 283 -28.65 9.99 22.36
N GLY A 284 -27.34 9.86 22.10
CA GLY A 284 -26.26 10.70 22.64
C GLY A 284 -26.04 12.00 21.87
N VAL A 285 -24.79 12.49 21.85
CA VAL A 285 -24.42 13.79 21.21
C VAL A 285 -24.65 13.79 19.69
N PHE A 286 -24.57 12.61 19.06
CA PHE A 286 -24.86 12.42 17.64
C PHE A 286 -26.27 11.81 17.47
N ASN A 287 -26.99 12.25 16.44
CA ASN A 287 -28.32 11.75 16.09
C ASN A 287 -28.37 11.28 14.62
N GLU A 288 -29.51 10.78 14.15
CA GLU A 288 -29.67 10.21 12.81
C GLU A 288 -29.39 11.17 11.65
N SER A 289 -29.34 12.49 11.88
CA SER A 289 -28.96 13.46 10.85
C SER A 289 -27.49 13.34 10.40
N TYR A 290 -26.66 12.63 11.18
CA TYR A 290 -25.25 12.34 10.86
C TYR A 290 -25.06 11.17 9.88
N PHE A 291 -26.13 10.44 9.53
CA PHE A 291 -26.15 9.61 8.33
C PHE A 291 -26.36 10.49 7.10
N LEU A 292 -25.60 10.24 6.02
CA LEU A 292 -25.61 11.09 4.83
C LEU A 292 -25.39 12.55 5.22
N TYR A 293 -24.37 12.79 6.04
CA TYR A 293 -24.10 14.10 6.63
C TYR A 293 -23.51 15.03 5.57
N SER A 294 -22.56 14.53 4.77
CA SER A 294 -21.84 15.29 3.75
C SER A 294 -22.54 15.30 2.39
N ASN A 295 -23.33 14.26 2.08
CA ASN A 295 -24.06 14.13 0.80
C ASN A 295 -23.14 14.26 -0.44
N LYS A 296 -21.98 13.62 -0.41
CA LYS A 296 -21.02 13.69 -1.53
C LYS A 296 -21.58 13.02 -2.78
N ARG A 297 -21.71 13.78 -3.87
CA ARG A 297 -22.24 13.28 -5.15
C ARG A 297 -21.24 12.35 -5.85
N ILE A 298 -21.76 11.27 -6.45
CA ILE A 298 -20.98 10.40 -7.34
C ILE A 298 -21.16 10.91 -8.77
N ASN A 299 -20.13 11.57 -9.29
CA ASN A 299 -20.16 12.12 -10.63
C ASN A 299 -19.80 11.09 -11.70
N ASN A 300 -19.19 9.95 -11.34
CA ASN A 300 -18.76 8.92 -12.29
C ASN A 300 -19.93 8.33 -13.10
N LYS A 301 -19.94 8.49 -14.42
CA LYS A 301 -20.82 7.84 -15.42
C LYS A 301 -21.05 6.36 -15.12
N ASP A 302 -20.02 5.63 -14.70
CA ASP A 302 -20.17 4.30 -14.10
C ASP A 302 -19.98 4.37 -12.57
N VAL A 303 -21.07 4.19 -11.81
CA VAL A 303 -21.04 4.18 -10.35
C VAL A 303 -20.12 3.09 -9.79
N PHE A 304 -19.99 1.96 -10.49
CA PHE A 304 -19.16 0.85 -10.03
C PHE A 304 -17.68 1.10 -10.21
N ASP A 305 -17.27 2.05 -11.06
CA ASP A 305 -15.88 2.50 -11.16
C ASP A 305 -15.48 3.32 -9.92
N ALA A 306 -16.37 4.22 -9.49
CA ALA A 306 -16.20 4.98 -8.25
C ALA A 306 -16.14 4.05 -7.03
N VAL A 307 -17.08 3.10 -6.92
CA VAL A 307 -17.09 2.12 -5.84
C VAL A 307 -15.85 1.22 -5.88
N ALA A 308 -15.47 0.68 -7.05
CA ALA A 308 -14.28 -0.15 -7.16
C ALA A 308 -12.99 0.60 -6.77
N PHE A 309 -12.89 1.89 -7.12
CA PHE A 309 -11.75 2.72 -6.72
C PHE A 309 -11.72 2.96 -5.20
N SER A 310 -12.87 3.19 -4.57
CA SER A 310 -12.99 3.31 -3.11
C SER A 310 -12.64 2.01 -2.39
N VAL A 311 -13.09 0.86 -2.88
CA VAL A 311 -12.73 -0.47 -2.34
C VAL A 311 -11.23 -0.75 -2.48
N LYS A 312 -10.65 -0.42 -3.64
CA LYS A 312 -9.20 -0.53 -3.85
C LYS A 312 -8.44 0.29 -2.80
N LYS A 313 -8.76 1.57 -2.62
CA LYS A 313 -8.14 2.44 -1.61
C LYS A 313 -8.26 1.87 -0.20
N ARG A 314 -9.48 1.44 0.17
CA ARG A 314 -9.74 0.80 1.46
C ARG A 314 -8.87 -0.43 1.68
N SER A 315 -8.72 -1.30 0.68
CA SER A 315 -7.93 -2.54 0.85
C SER A 315 -6.46 -2.27 1.23
N PHE A 316 -5.86 -1.18 0.73
CA PHE A 316 -4.52 -0.77 1.13
C PHE A 316 -4.50 -0.24 2.56
N SER A 317 -5.44 0.64 2.91
CA SER A 317 -5.55 1.19 4.26
C SER A 317 -5.79 0.10 5.31
N ASP A 318 -6.70 -0.84 5.02
CA ASP A 318 -7.05 -1.91 5.94
C ASP A 318 -5.93 -2.95 6.02
N GLY A 319 -5.31 -3.29 4.88
CA GLY A 319 -4.13 -4.15 4.84
C GLY A 319 -2.98 -3.61 5.68
N ASP A 320 -2.76 -2.29 5.67
CA ASP A 320 -1.74 -1.65 6.48
C ASP A 320 -2.00 -1.82 7.99
N ILE A 321 -3.24 -1.54 8.42
CA ILE A 321 -3.66 -1.66 9.83
C ILE A 321 -3.63 -3.12 10.30
N VAL A 322 -4.13 -4.06 9.49
CA VAL A 322 -4.19 -5.49 9.83
C VAL A 322 -2.78 -6.08 10.08
N ILE A 323 -1.78 -5.61 9.33
CA ILE A 323 -0.40 -6.10 9.47
C ILE A 323 0.38 -5.34 10.56
N LYS A 324 0.17 -4.03 10.72
CA LYS A 324 0.93 -3.19 11.67
C LYS A 324 0.42 -3.27 13.12
N SER A 325 -0.88 -3.32 13.35
CA SER A 325 -1.48 -3.05 14.68
C SER A 325 -2.55 -4.08 15.08
N ASN A 326 -2.15 -5.34 15.26
CA ASN A 326 -3.08 -6.44 15.54
C ASN A 326 -3.05 -6.99 16.99
N SER A 327 -2.27 -6.40 17.90
CA SER A 327 -2.16 -6.86 19.30
C SER A 327 -3.44 -6.70 20.12
N GLU A 328 -4.40 -5.86 19.69
CA GLU A 328 -5.71 -5.64 20.34
C GLU A 328 -6.90 -5.76 19.36
N ALA A 329 -6.70 -6.37 18.19
CA ALA A 329 -7.74 -6.42 17.15
C ALA A 329 -8.86 -7.44 17.45
N GLN A 330 -10.10 -7.12 17.05
CA GLN A 330 -11.24 -8.04 17.13
C GLN A 330 -11.08 -9.24 16.17
N ARG A 331 -11.81 -10.35 16.43
CA ARG A 331 -11.69 -11.64 15.71
C ARG A 331 -11.90 -11.53 14.19
N ASP A 332 -12.66 -10.55 13.72
CA ASP A 332 -13.10 -10.33 12.33
C ASP A 332 -12.32 -9.24 11.57
N TYR A 333 -11.39 -8.52 12.22
CA TYR A 333 -10.69 -7.40 11.60
C TYR A 333 -9.96 -7.76 10.31
N ALA A 334 -9.31 -8.93 10.27
CA ALA A 334 -8.61 -9.38 9.08
C ALA A 334 -9.55 -9.67 7.90
N LEU A 335 -10.80 -10.10 8.15
CA LEU A 335 -11.76 -10.38 7.07
C LEU A 335 -12.26 -9.11 6.37
N THR A 336 -12.09 -7.95 7.02
CA THR A 336 -12.37 -6.64 6.43
C THR A 336 -11.75 -6.46 5.04
N ILE A 337 -10.52 -6.96 4.82
CA ILE A 337 -9.81 -6.80 3.54
C ILE A 337 -10.49 -7.54 2.37
N LEU A 338 -11.29 -8.57 2.68
CA LEU A 338 -12.08 -9.35 1.74
C LEU A 338 -13.57 -9.02 1.77
N GLN A 339 -14.03 -8.18 2.70
CA GLN A 339 -15.45 -7.92 2.98
C GLN A 339 -16.23 -7.66 1.70
N THR A 340 -15.84 -6.63 0.93
CA THR A 340 -16.60 -6.25 -0.26
C THR A 340 -16.57 -7.32 -1.36
N ILE A 341 -15.46 -8.07 -1.50
CA ILE A 341 -15.41 -9.17 -2.47
C ILE A 341 -16.39 -10.27 -2.07
N LEU A 342 -16.41 -10.64 -0.78
CA LEU A 342 -17.30 -11.67 -0.26
C LEU A 342 -18.77 -11.24 -0.26
N SER A 343 -19.04 -9.93 -0.11
CA SER A 343 -20.38 -9.34 -0.22
C SER A 343 -21.03 -9.50 -1.60
N MET A 344 -20.25 -9.77 -2.65
CA MET A 344 -20.76 -10.13 -3.98
C MET A 344 -21.20 -11.59 -4.09
N THR A 345 -21.37 -12.28 -2.97
CA THR A 345 -22.07 -13.58 -2.92
C THR A 345 -23.42 -13.45 -3.62
N PRO A 346 -23.75 -14.30 -4.61
CA PRO A 346 -25.02 -14.18 -5.30
C PRO A 346 -26.18 -14.48 -4.36
N ILE A 347 -27.25 -13.67 -4.43
CA ILE A 347 -28.47 -13.91 -3.65
C ILE A 347 -29.39 -14.99 -4.26
N PHE A 348 -29.05 -15.45 -5.46
CA PHE A 348 -29.74 -16.52 -6.16
C PHE A 348 -29.04 -17.87 -5.91
N ASP A 349 -29.83 -18.93 -5.78
CA ASP A 349 -29.28 -20.28 -5.60
C ASP A 349 -28.74 -20.84 -6.91
N VAL A 350 -27.58 -21.50 -6.84
CA VAL A 350 -27.01 -22.28 -7.94
C VAL A 350 -26.64 -23.66 -7.43
N ALA A 351 -27.40 -24.67 -7.86
CA ALA A 351 -27.19 -26.06 -7.48
C ALA A 351 -26.17 -26.72 -8.42
N ILE A 352 -24.90 -26.75 -8.02
CA ILE A 352 -23.84 -27.46 -8.75
C ILE A 352 -23.24 -28.50 -7.80
N PRO A 353 -23.18 -29.78 -8.19
CA PRO A 353 -22.59 -30.82 -7.37
C PRO A 353 -21.18 -30.44 -6.90
N GLU A 354 -20.92 -30.65 -5.62
CA GLU A 354 -19.62 -30.43 -4.95
C GLU A 354 -19.13 -28.97 -4.87
N VAL A 355 -19.91 -28.00 -5.36
CA VAL A 355 -19.61 -26.57 -5.17
C VAL A 355 -20.05 -26.13 -3.79
N SER A 356 -19.13 -25.57 -3.01
CA SER A 356 -19.45 -25.00 -1.70
C SER A 356 -20.10 -23.63 -1.86
N VAL A 357 -21.33 -23.47 -1.38
CA VAL A 357 -22.03 -22.18 -1.30
C VAL A 357 -21.62 -21.44 -0.03
N THR A 358 -21.65 -20.11 -0.07
CA THR A 358 -21.22 -19.20 1.01
C THR A 358 -21.95 -19.41 2.33
N LEU A 359 -23.26 -19.69 2.31
CA LEU A 359 -24.02 -20.08 3.50
C LEU A 359 -23.43 -21.35 4.14
N GLY A 360 -23.10 -22.34 3.30
CA GLY A 360 -22.42 -23.57 3.71
C GLY A 360 -20.97 -23.35 4.14
N LEU A 361 -20.40 -22.15 3.96
CA LEU A 361 -19.09 -21.70 4.44
C LEU A 361 -19.19 -20.81 5.70
N GLY A 362 -20.40 -20.61 6.25
CA GLY A 362 -20.62 -19.80 7.45
C GLY A 362 -20.63 -18.29 7.24
N ILE A 363 -20.82 -17.86 5.99
CA ILE A 363 -21.08 -16.47 5.63
C ILE A 363 -22.60 -16.28 5.56
N ILE A 364 -23.15 -15.50 6.49
CA ILE A 364 -24.60 -15.29 6.61
C ILE A 364 -24.94 -13.86 6.19
N ALA A 365 -25.90 -13.69 5.30
CA ALA A 365 -26.42 -12.37 4.95
C ALA A 365 -27.39 -11.84 6.02
N SER A 366 -27.22 -10.59 6.43
CA SER A 366 -28.12 -9.84 7.32
C SER A 366 -28.79 -8.69 6.57
N SER A 367 -29.46 -7.76 7.25
CA SER A 367 -29.96 -6.52 6.64
C SER A 367 -28.86 -5.49 6.33
N MET A 368 -27.67 -5.62 6.95
CA MET A 368 -26.56 -4.64 6.86
C MET A 368 -25.26 -5.23 6.29
N GLY A 369 -25.34 -6.31 5.51
CA GLY A 369 -24.19 -6.93 4.88
C GLY A 369 -24.05 -8.41 5.22
N ILE A 370 -22.82 -8.92 5.14
CA ILE A 370 -22.49 -10.29 5.52
C ILE A 370 -21.89 -10.35 6.92
N SER A 371 -22.25 -11.39 7.67
CA SER A 371 -21.64 -11.76 8.95
C SER A 371 -20.82 -13.02 8.79
N PHE A 372 -19.67 -13.05 9.46
CA PHE A 372 -18.82 -14.22 9.59
C PHE A 372 -18.98 -14.94 10.92
N ASP A 373 -19.98 -14.58 11.74
CA ASP A 373 -20.13 -15.12 13.09
C ASP A 373 -20.20 -16.65 13.10
N GLN A 374 -20.91 -17.27 12.16
CA GLN A 374 -21.01 -18.73 12.09
C GLN A 374 -19.68 -19.39 11.67
N LEU A 375 -18.91 -18.74 10.79
CA LEU A 375 -17.56 -19.17 10.44
C LEU A 375 -16.58 -19.03 11.63
N ILE A 376 -16.66 -17.92 12.37
CA ILE A 376 -15.70 -17.57 13.42
C ILE A 376 -16.02 -18.21 14.77
N ASN A 377 -17.30 -18.27 15.15
CA ASN A 377 -17.77 -18.71 16.47
C ASN A 377 -18.68 -19.95 16.41
N GLY A 378 -19.23 -20.31 15.25
CA GLY A 378 -20.21 -21.41 15.15
C GLY A 378 -19.60 -22.82 15.31
N ASP A 379 -20.30 -23.73 15.98
CA ASP A 379 -19.85 -25.08 16.32
C ASP A 379 -19.45 -25.94 15.10
N THR A 380 -20.06 -25.70 13.94
CA THR A 380 -19.78 -26.42 12.68
C THR A 380 -18.30 -26.37 12.28
N TYR A 381 -17.61 -25.31 12.65
CA TYR A 381 -16.20 -25.09 12.32
C TYR A 381 -15.27 -25.28 13.51
N GLU A 382 -15.80 -25.63 14.69
CA GLU A 382 -15.00 -25.72 15.92
C GLU A 382 -13.92 -26.81 15.82
N GLU A 383 -14.21 -27.95 15.18
CA GLU A 383 -13.19 -28.98 14.92
C GLU A 383 -12.04 -28.45 14.04
N ARG A 384 -12.35 -27.63 13.02
CA ARG A 384 -11.33 -27.03 12.15
C ARG A 384 -10.54 -25.93 12.85
N ARG A 385 -11.21 -25.10 13.65
CA ARG A 385 -10.56 -24.04 14.44
C ARG A 385 -9.68 -24.64 15.53
N SER A 386 -10.19 -25.59 16.30
CA SER A 386 -9.41 -26.26 17.36
C SER A 386 -8.19 -27.02 16.84
N ALA A 387 -8.19 -27.44 15.57
CA ALA A 387 -7.03 -28.01 14.91
C ALA A 387 -5.93 -26.99 14.52
N ILE A 388 -6.26 -25.69 14.45
CA ILE A 388 -5.30 -24.64 14.07
C ILE A 388 -4.63 -24.07 15.34
N PRO A 389 -3.29 -24.13 15.43
CA PRO A 389 -2.57 -23.55 16.55
C PRO A 389 -2.74 -22.02 16.60
N GLY A 390 -2.52 -21.43 17.78
CA GLY A 390 -2.51 -19.98 17.95
C GLY A 390 -3.85 -19.34 18.26
N LEU A 391 -4.95 -19.89 17.73
CA LEU A 391 -6.29 -19.29 17.83
C LEU A 391 -6.76 -19.08 19.27
N ALA A 392 -6.37 -19.96 20.19
CA ALA A 392 -6.73 -19.86 21.62
C ALA A 392 -6.13 -18.63 22.32
N THR A 393 -5.07 -18.05 21.76
CA THR A 393 -4.32 -16.95 22.39
C THR A 393 -4.35 -15.65 21.58
N ASN A 394 -4.72 -15.72 20.29
CA ASN A 394 -4.66 -14.59 19.37
C ASN A 394 -5.90 -14.54 18.47
N ALA A 395 -6.81 -13.60 18.76
CA ALA A 395 -8.07 -13.45 18.05
C ALA A 395 -7.89 -13.13 16.56
N ALA A 396 -6.89 -12.32 16.18
CA ALA A 396 -6.63 -11.95 14.80
C ALA A 396 -6.34 -13.14 13.87
N LEU A 397 -5.78 -14.24 14.41
CA LEU A 397 -5.48 -15.44 13.65
C LEU A 397 -6.73 -16.19 13.17
N LEU A 398 -7.89 -15.96 13.80
CA LEU A 398 -9.16 -16.51 13.30
C LEU A 398 -9.45 -16.03 11.88
N GLY A 399 -9.16 -14.76 11.59
CA GLY A 399 -9.22 -14.23 10.23
C GLY A 399 -8.01 -14.64 9.38
N LEU A 400 -6.79 -14.43 9.90
CA LEU A 400 -5.55 -14.55 9.11
C LEU A 400 -5.17 -15.99 8.73
N SER A 401 -5.33 -16.95 9.66
CA SER A 401 -4.87 -18.33 9.51
C SER A 401 -5.99 -19.35 9.33
N PHE A 402 -7.22 -18.99 9.67
CA PHE A 402 -8.37 -19.87 9.45
C PHE A 402 -9.28 -19.35 8.33
N ALA A 403 -9.97 -18.24 8.53
CA ALA A 403 -11.06 -17.83 7.65
C ALA A 403 -10.58 -17.45 6.24
N ILE A 404 -9.58 -16.56 6.10
CA ILE A 404 -9.07 -16.14 4.78
C ILE A 404 -8.51 -17.35 3.99
N PRO A 405 -7.59 -18.18 4.54
CA PRO A 405 -7.10 -19.35 3.83
C PRO A 405 -8.19 -20.37 3.49
N PHE A 406 -9.14 -20.61 4.40
CA PHE A 406 -10.26 -21.52 4.17
C PHE A 406 -11.13 -21.05 3.00
N LEU A 407 -11.50 -19.76 2.98
CA LEU A 407 -12.31 -19.17 1.91
C LEU A 407 -11.57 -19.19 0.57
N ILE A 408 -10.29 -18.83 0.53
CA ILE A 408 -9.45 -18.89 -0.68
C ILE A 408 -9.35 -20.33 -1.21
N SER A 409 -9.13 -21.31 -0.33
CA SER A 409 -9.03 -22.72 -0.70
C SER A 409 -10.34 -23.27 -1.28
N LYS A 410 -11.46 -22.94 -0.64
CA LYS A 410 -12.80 -23.30 -1.11
C LYS A 410 -13.12 -22.62 -2.44
N ALA A 411 -12.78 -21.34 -2.59
CA ALA A 411 -12.94 -20.63 -3.84
C ALA A 411 -12.10 -21.25 -4.98
N GLY A 412 -10.84 -21.61 -4.71
CA GLY A 412 -10.00 -22.31 -5.69
C GLY A 412 -10.55 -23.69 -6.08
N THR A 413 -11.16 -24.42 -5.14
CA THR A 413 -11.83 -25.69 -5.41
C THR A 413 -13.08 -25.50 -6.26
N ASN A 414 -13.94 -24.55 -5.88
CA ASN A 414 -15.12 -24.16 -6.65
C ASN A 414 -14.74 -23.74 -8.07
N GLN A 415 -13.70 -22.90 -8.23
CA GLN A 415 -13.22 -22.47 -9.53
C GLN A 415 -12.80 -23.65 -10.42
N LYS A 416 -12.08 -24.64 -9.87
CA LYS A 416 -11.69 -25.86 -10.60
C LYS A 416 -12.91 -26.69 -11.01
N ILE A 417 -13.89 -26.86 -10.12
CA ILE A 417 -15.13 -27.60 -10.41
C ILE A 417 -15.93 -26.86 -11.49
N LEU A 418 -16.19 -25.57 -11.28
CA LEU A 418 -16.91 -24.70 -12.20
C LEU A 418 -16.26 -24.64 -13.58
N SER A 419 -14.92 -24.64 -13.68
CA SER A 419 -14.22 -24.67 -14.96
C SER A 419 -14.55 -25.90 -15.81
N ARG A 420 -14.98 -27.02 -15.20
CA ARG A 420 -15.41 -28.23 -15.92
C ARG A 420 -16.82 -28.10 -16.47
N TYR A 421 -17.70 -27.40 -15.77
CA TYR A 421 -19.09 -27.14 -16.19
C TYR A 421 -19.19 -25.97 -17.18
N THR A 422 -18.30 -24.99 -17.04
CA THR A 422 -18.20 -23.79 -17.89
C THR A 422 -17.26 -23.96 -19.09
N LYS A 423 -16.79 -25.20 -19.35
CA LYS A 423 -15.88 -25.57 -20.44
C LYS A 423 -16.46 -25.38 -21.85
N HIS A 424 -17.65 -24.80 -21.97
CA HIS A 424 -18.13 -24.29 -23.24
C HIS A 424 -17.13 -23.25 -23.78
N GLU A 425 -16.69 -23.42 -25.02
CA GLU A 425 -15.94 -22.37 -25.72
C GLU A 425 -16.77 -21.09 -25.65
N ILE A 426 -16.18 -20.01 -25.13
CA ILE A 426 -16.80 -18.69 -25.14
C ILE A 426 -17.20 -18.39 -26.58
N ARG A 427 -18.51 -18.40 -26.86
CA ARG A 427 -19.04 -18.20 -28.21
C ARG A 427 -19.23 -16.71 -28.43
N THR A 428 -18.19 -16.04 -28.91
CA THR A 428 -18.32 -14.67 -29.41
C THR A 428 -18.91 -14.66 -30.81
N LEU A 429 -19.71 -13.64 -31.12
CA LEU A 429 -20.20 -13.43 -32.48
C LEU A 429 -19.02 -13.17 -33.43
N ASN A 430 -18.93 -13.95 -34.51
CA ASN A 430 -17.85 -13.87 -35.49
C ASN A 430 -18.33 -14.34 -36.87
N GLU A 431 -17.47 -14.27 -37.88
CA GLU A 431 -17.81 -14.59 -39.27
C GLU A 431 -18.35 -16.02 -39.48
N THR A 432 -17.99 -16.98 -38.63
CA THR A 432 -18.40 -18.38 -38.77
C THR A 432 -19.80 -18.67 -38.24
N ASN A 433 -20.30 -17.85 -37.30
CA ASN A 433 -21.59 -18.09 -36.62
C ASN A 433 -22.61 -16.96 -36.83
N ILE A 434 -22.21 -15.85 -37.46
CA ILE A 434 -23.05 -14.67 -37.59
C ILE A 434 -24.32 -14.90 -38.41
N ASP A 435 -24.25 -15.59 -39.54
CA ASP A 435 -25.41 -15.73 -40.41
C ASP A 435 -26.51 -16.58 -39.72
N MET A 436 -26.10 -17.63 -38.99
CA MET A 436 -27.00 -18.41 -38.13
C MET A 436 -27.61 -17.57 -37.01
N PHE A 437 -26.80 -16.77 -36.31
CA PHE A 437 -27.29 -15.90 -35.25
C PHE A 437 -28.31 -14.89 -35.79
N LEU A 438 -28.01 -14.20 -36.89
CA LEU A 438 -28.91 -13.20 -37.45
C LEU A 438 -30.24 -13.82 -37.92
N GLU A 439 -30.20 -15.02 -38.52
CA GLU A 439 -31.40 -15.75 -38.92
C GLU A 439 -32.26 -16.14 -37.71
N GLU A 440 -31.65 -16.63 -36.63
CA GLU A 440 -32.35 -17.01 -35.40
C GLU A 440 -33.17 -15.86 -34.80
N TYR A 441 -32.64 -14.63 -34.87
CA TYR A 441 -33.28 -13.43 -34.33
C TYR A 441 -34.05 -12.62 -35.39
N GLY A 442 -34.16 -13.12 -36.62
CA GLY A 442 -34.89 -12.45 -37.70
C GLY A 442 -34.27 -11.11 -38.14
N ILE A 443 -32.96 -10.95 -37.97
CA ILE A 443 -32.23 -9.71 -38.24
C ILE A 443 -31.63 -9.77 -39.64
N ASN A 444 -31.86 -8.75 -40.46
CA ASN A 444 -31.19 -8.63 -41.75
C ASN A 444 -29.76 -8.10 -41.55
N LYS A 445 -28.74 -8.79 -42.06
CA LYS A 445 -27.33 -8.35 -41.99
C LYS A 445 -27.11 -6.92 -42.53
N ASN A 446 -27.90 -6.53 -43.53
CA ASN A 446 -27.85 -5.20 -44.13
C ASN A 446 -28.54 -4.11 -43.29
N SER A 447 -29.39 -4.48 -42.32
CA SER A 447 -29.99 -3.51 -41.39
C SER A 447 -29.06 -3.12 -40.23
N ILE A 448 -27.95 -3.84 -40.04
CA ILE A 448 -26.93 -3.50 -39.05
C ILE A 448 -26.12 -2.30 -39.57
N SER A 449 -26.40 -1.13 -39.01
CA SER A 449 -25.70 0.11 -39.35
C SER A 449 -24.29 0.12 -38.78
N GLU A 450 -23.37 0.81 -39.46
CA GLU A 450 -22.05 1.15 -38.90
C GLU A 450 -22.14 2.17 -37.77
N THR A 451 -23.22 2.96 -37.75
CA THR A 451 -23.39 4.10 -36.84
C THR A 451 -24.50 3.93 -35.80
N LYS A 452 -25.29 2.85 -35.85
CA LYS A 452 -26.37 2.60 -34.88
C LYS A 452 -26.15 1.29 -34.14
N VAL A 453 -26.52 1.28 -32.88
CA VAL A 453 -26.56 0.08 -32.05
C VAL A 453 -27.87 -0.65 -32.31
N LEU A 454 -27.78 -1.95 -32.60
CA LEU A 454 -28.95 -2.82 -32.63
C LEU A 454 -29.01 -3.60 -31.32
N GLU A 455 -30.00 -3.30 -30.48
CA GLU A 455 -30.22 -4.02 -29.23
C GLU A 455 -31.00 -5.31 -29.48
N VAL A 456 -30.51 -6.42 -28.93
CA VAL A 456 -31.09 -7.76 -29.07
C VAL A 456 -31.23 -8.36 -27.69
N GLU A 457 -32.42 -8.86 -27.36
CA GLU A 457 -32.64 -9.66 -26.16
C GLU A 457 -32.32 -11.13 -26.48
N LEU A 458 -31.32 -11.71 -25.83
CA LEU A 458 -30.91 -13.08 -26.08
C LEU A 458 -31.97 -14.07 -25.59
N LYS A 459 -32.53 -14.91 -26.48
CA LYS A 459 -33.58 -15.89 -26.14
C LYS A 459 -33.16 -16.86 -25.03
N GLY A 460 -31.88 -17.23 -24.97
CA GLY A 460 -31.35 -18.17 -23.97
C GLY A 460 -31.22 -17.58 -22.57
N SER A 461 -31.01 -16.27 -22.42
CA SER A 461 -30.71 -15.65 -21.11
C SER A 461 -31.63 -14.50 -20.70
N GLY A 462 -32.40 -13.94 -21.64
CA GLY A 462 -33.15 -12.70 -21.46
C GLY A 462 -32.26 -11.47 -21.27
N GLN A 463 -30.95 -11.57 -21.56
CA GLN A 463 -30.04 -10.44 -21.45
C GLN A 463 -30.06 -9.61 -22.73
N HIS A 464 -30.09 -8.29 -22.57
CA HIS A 464 -29.93 -7.36 -23.68
C HIS A 464 -28.46 -7.21 -24.04
N VAL A 465 -28.16 -7.36 -25.33
CA VAL A 465 -26.82 -7.19 -25.92
C VAL A 465 -26.90 -6.26 -27.13
N ASN A 466 -25.81 -5.57 -27.40
CA ASN A 466 -25.69 -4.61 -28.48
C ASN A 466 -24.91 -5.24 -29.64
N ILE A 467 -25.51 -5.30 -30.82
CA ILE A 467 -24.85 -5.75 -32.05
C ILE A 467 -24.29 -4.51 -32.77
N VAL A 468 -22.98 -4.51 -33.01
CA VAL A 468 -22.24 -3.37 -33.56
C VAL A 468 -21.24 -3.82 -34.63
N LYS A 469 -20.84 -2.89 -35.51
CA LYS A 469 -19.79 -3.10 -36.52
C LYS A 469 -18.50 -2.40 -36.09
N LEU A 470 -17.39 -3.14 -36.04
CA LEU A 470 -16.07 -2.62 -35.72
C LEU A 470 -15.51 -1.83 -36.91
N SER A 471 -15.13 -0.59 -36.66
CA SER A 471 -14.60 0.33 -37.67
C SER A 471 -13.11 0.07 -37.99
N ASP A 472 -12.38 -0.59 -37.09
CA ASP A 472 -10.95 -0.91 -37.23
C ASP A 472 -10.65 -2.35 -37.70
N GLU A 473 -11.68 -3.17 -37.88
CA GLU A 473 -11.57 -4.56 -38.32
C GLU A 473 -12.55 -4.86 -39.47
N ASP A 474 -12.43 -4.17 -40.61
CA ASP A 474 -13.19 -4.43 -41.85
C ASP A 474 -14.72 -4.60 -41.65
N SER A 475 -15.33 -3.76 -40.79
CA SER A 475 -16.76 -3.80 -40.47
C SER A 475 -17.25 -5.14 -39.89
N LYS A 476 -16.36 -5.87 -39.20
CA LYS A 476 -16.69 -7.09 -38.47
C LYS A 476 -17.77 -6.83 -37.43
N ILE A 477 -18.80 -7.67 -37.44
CA ILE A 477 -19.94 -7.54 -36.52
C ILE A 477 -19.66 -8.33 -35.25
N VAL A 478 -19.90 -7.69 -34.11
CA VAL A 478 -19.67 -8.25 -32.78
C VAL A 478 -20.86 -7.96 -31.86
N ALA A 479 -21.07 -8.82 -30.87
CA ALA A 479 -22.03 -8.61 -29.81
C ALA A 479 -21.32 -8.07 -28.57
N VAL A 480 -21.81 -6.97 -28.01
CA VAL A 480 -21.17 -6.26 -26.91
C VAL A 480 -22.16 -5.84 -25.84
N LYS A 481 -21.67 -5.62 -24.63
CA LYS A 481 -22.43 -5.06 -23.51
C LYS A 481 -21.51 -4.17 -22.68
N GLY A 482 -22.06 -3.07 -22.17
CA GLY A 482 -21.23 -2.00 -21.59
C GLY A 482 -22.06 -0.87 -21.04
N ASN A 483 -21.39 0.16 -20.56
CA ASN A 483 -22.03 1.39 -20.10
C ASN A 483 -21.89 2.45 -21.19
N SER A 484 -23.02 2.88 -21.76
CA SER A 484 -23.07 3.89 -22.83
C SER A 484 -22.49 5.23 -22.42
N LEU A 485 -22.58 5.58 -21.14
CA LEU A 485 -21.99 6.79 -20.60
C LEU A 485 -20.45 6.70 -20.59
N SER A 486 -19.90 5.57 -20.16
CA SER A 486 -18.43 5.36 -20.13
C SER A 486 -17.81 5.27 -21.53
N GLY A 487 -18.56 4.76 -22.51
CA GLY A 487 -18.03 4.42 -23.84
C GLY A 487 -17.18 3.15 -23.88
N ILE A 488 -17.06 2.42 -22.76
CA ILE A 488 -16.37 1.13 -22.70
C ILE A 488 -17.39 0.00 -22.73
N TYR A 489 -17.14 -0.94 -23.63
CA TYR A 489 -17.94 -2.14 -23.83
C TYR A 489 -17.04 -3.37 -23.83
N TYR A 490 -17.65 -4.51 -23.53
CA TYR A 490 -17.01 -5.82 -23.56
C TYR A 490 -17.76 -6.69 -24.56
N GLU A 491 -17.04 -7.49 -25.33
CA GLU A 491 -17.69 -8.58 -26.06
C GLU A 491 -18.42 -9.49 -25.08
N VAL A 492 -19.50 -10.09 -25.56
CA VAL A 492 -20.28 -11.04 -24.77
C VAL A 492 -20.22 -12.43 -25.37
N ASP A 493 -20.41 -13.41 -24.51
CA ASP A 493 -20.83 -14.74 -24.91
C ASP A 493 -22.28 -14.66 -25.42
N ILE A 494 -22.55 -15.08 -26.66
CA ILE A 494 -23.85 -14.91 -27.31
C ILE A 494 -24.94 -15.87 -26.82
N GLU A 495 -24.58 -16.92 -26.07
CA GLU A 495 -25.57 -17.83 -25.47
C GLU A 495 -26.06 -17.27 -24.12
N THR A 496 -25.14 -16.67 -23.36
CA THR A 496 -25.40 -16.23 -21.98
C THR A 496 -25.58 -14.72 -21.83
N GLY A 497 -24.98 -13.91 -22.71
CA GLY A 497 -24.89 -12.46 -22.58
C GLY A 497 -23.86 -11.99 -21.55
N TYR A 498 -22.98 -12.88 -21.08
CA TYR A 498 -21.96 -12.56 -20.07
C TYR A 498 -20.77 -11.82 -20.69
N GLU A 499 -20.35 -10.73 -20.05
CA GLU A 499 -19.26 -9.86 -20.52
C GLU A 499 -17.86 -10.49 -20.40
N ILE A 500 -17.03 -10.36 -21.43
CA ILE A 500 -15.68 -10.92 -21.52
C ILE A 500 -14.64 -9.81 -21.26
N SER A 501 -14.15 -9.73 -20.03
CA SER A 501 -13.24 -8.65 -19.58
C SER A 501 -11.94 -8.48 -20.40
N SER A 502 -11.45 -9.55 -21.05
CA SER A 502 -10.27 -9.54 -21.90
C SER A 502 -10.51 -8.98 -23.31
N ARG A 503 -11.78 -8.82 -23.73
CA ARG A 503 -12.16 -8.35 -25.07
C ARG A 503 -12.93 -7.05 -24.99
N ARG A 504 -12.19 -5.94 -24.88
CA ARG A 504 -12.73 -4.59 -24.79
C ARG A 504 -12.99 -4.01 -26.17
N ILE A 505 -14.06 -3.22 -26.25
CA ILE A 505 -14.41 -2.42 -27.41
C ILE A 505 -14.72 -1.01 -26.91
N TYR A 506 -14.16 -0.04 -27.61
CA TYR A 506 -14.33 1.37 -27.33
C TYR A 506 -15.35 1.96 -28.28
N ARG A 507 -16.38 2.60 -27.72
CA ARG A 507 -17.34 3.41 -28.44
C ARG A 507 -16.82 4.85 -28.47
N THR A 508 -16.64 5.37 -29.67
CA THR A 508 -16.14 6.71 -29.93
C THR A 508 -17.18 7.47 -30.74
N GLU A 509 -17.56 8.68 -30.33
CA GLU A 509 -18.36 9.59 -31.16
C GLU A 509 -17.47 10.64 -31.79
N TYR A 510 -17.50 10.76 -33.12
CA TYR A 510 -16.72 11.74 -33.86
C TYR A 510 -17.47 12.19 -35.11
N ASN A 511 -17.62 13.51 -35.32
CA ASN A 511 -18.37 14.11 -36.44
C ASN A 511 -19.80 13.52 -36.62
N ASP A 512 -20.59 13.49 -35.55
CA ASP A 512 -21.96 12.93 -35.51
C ASP A 512 -22.08 11.46 -35.98
N LYS A 513 -20.96 10.73 -35.99
CA LYS A 513 -20.89 9.30 -36.29
C LYS A 513 -20.31 8.54 -35.11
N ILE A 514 -20.87 7.36 -34.87
CA ILE A 514 -20.38 6.42 -33.86
C ILE A 514 -19.38 5.48 -34.54
N PHE A 515 -18.21 5.32 -33.91
CA PHE A 515 -17.18 4.36 -34.27
C PHE A 515 -17.00 3.35 -33.13
N TRP A 516 -16.78 2.09 -33.49
CA TRP A 516 -16.51 1.02 -32.54
C TRP A 516 -15.14 0.44 -32.85
N THR A 517 -14.23 0.44 -31.88
CA THR A 517 -12.82 0.07 -32.11
C THR A 517 -12.31 -0.87 -31.05
N ARG A 518 -11.53 -1.89 -31.44
CA ARG A 518 -10.85 -2.81 -30.51
C ARG A 518 -9.47 -2.30 -30.10
N GLY A 519 -8.76 -1.60 -31.00
CA GLY A 519 -7.39 -1.10 -30.77
C GLY A 519 -7.26 0.08 -29.77
N GLY A 520 -8.38 0.56 -29.20
CA GLY A 520 -8.45 1.77 -28.39
C GLY A 520 -9.34 2.84 -29.01
N GLY A 521 -9.90 3.76 -28.21
CA GLY A 521 -10.76 4.84 -28.72
C GLY A 521 -10.00 5.84 -29.59
N LEU A 522 -10.64 6.35 -30.65
CA LEU A 522 -10.03 7.32 -31.57
C LEU A 522 -9.72 8.64 -30.86
N LYS A 523 -8.58 9.26 -31.20
CA LYS A 523 -8.20 10.59 -30.66
C LYS A 523 -9.28 11.62 -31.01
N GLY A 524 -9.79 12.34 -30.02
CA GLY A 524 -10.81 13.38 -30.18
C GLY A 524 -12.27 12.90 -30.18
N GLY A 525 -12.54 11.61 -29.96
CA GLY A 525 -13.92 11.10 -29.86
C GLY A 525 -14.20 10.16 -28.68
N GLN A 526 -13.26 10.07 -27.73
CA GLN A 526 -13.47 9.37 -26.46
C GLN A 526 -14.48 10.16 -25.60
N SER A 527 -15.26 9.47 -24.76
CA SER A 527 -16.28 10.06 -23.88
C SER A 527 -15.76 11.20 -22.98
N PHE A 528 -14.43 11.27 -22.79
CA PHE A 528 -13.70 12.26 -22.01
C PHE A 528 -12.52 12.80 -22.85
N ASP A 529 -12.81 13.71 -23.78
CA ASP A 529 -11.78 14.34 -24.62
C ASP A 529 -11.06 15.48 -23.88
N PHE A 530 -9.91 15.16 -23.27
CA PHE A 530 -9.06 16.13 -22.57
C PHE A 530 -8.38 17.12 -23.52
N GLU A 531 -8.20 16.79 -24.80
CA GLU A 531 -7.58 17.69 -25.79
C GLU A 531 -8.49 18.90 -26.05
N SER A 532 -9.81 18.71 -26.02
CA SER A 532 -10.80 19.78 -26.17
C SER A 532 -10.78 20.81 -25.02
N LEU A 533 -10.34 20.40 -23.83
CA LEU A 533 -10.35 21.24 -22.63
C LEU A 533 -9.23 22.30 -22.64
N LYS A 534 -8.31 22.25 -23.63
CA LYS A 534 -7.17 23.18 -23.74
C LYS A 534 -6.40 23.32 -22.42
N LEU A 535 -6.18 22.18 -21.75
CA LEU A 535 -5.43 22.15 -20.50
C LEU A 535 -4.01 22.69 -20.70
N PRO A 536 -3.44 23.39 -19.70
CA PRO A 536 -2.07 23.90 -19.82
C PRO A 536 -1.09 22.78 -20.13
N ILE A 537 -1.25 21.62 -19.47
CA ILE A 537 -0.45 20.42 -19.68
C ILE A 537 -1.36 19.19 -19.68
N PHE A 538 -1.40 18.49 -20.82
CA PHE A 538 -2.00 17.16 -20.93
C PHE A 538 -1.12 16.26 -21.80
N PHE A 539 -0.85 15.04 -21.34
CA PHE A 539 -0.17 14.03 -22.14
C PHE A 539 -0.42 12.61 -21.60
N LYS A 540 -0.12 11.61 -22.44
CA LYS A 540 -0.12 10.20 -22.06
C LYS A 540 1.28 9.79 -21.60
N ASP A 541 1.36 9.14 -20.46
CA ASP A 541 2.61 8.67 -19.87
C ASP A 541 3.12 7.40 -20.56
N GLU A 542 4.45 7.25 -20.62
CA GLU A 542 5.12 6.11 -21.24
C GLU A 542 5.73 5.22 -20.15
N PRO A 543 5.39 3.91 -20.11
CA PRO A 543 6.02 3.01 -19.15
C PRO A 543 7.48 2.78 -19.51
N TYR A 544 8.29 2.29 -18.56
CA TYR A 544 9.72 2.06 -18.80
C TYR A 544 10.02 1.19 -20.03
N SER A 545 9.14 0.22 -20.33
CA SER A 545 9.22 -0.65 -21.52
C SER A 545 9.04 0.07 -22.85
N ALA A 546 8.34 1.20 -22.87
CA ALA A 546 8.13 1.99 -24.07
C ALA A 546 9.27 2.99 -24.35
N VAL A 547 10.11 3.29 -23.34
CA VAL A 547 11.19 4.28 -23.44
C VAL A 547 12.45 3.65 -24.08
N PRO A 548 12.84 4.04 -25.32
CA PRO A 548 13.97 3.43 -26.00
C PRO A 548 15.30 3.69 -25.27
N GLY A 549 16.05 2.61 -24.98
CA GLY A 549 17.32 2.71 -24.27
C GLY A 549 17.20 2.88 -22.75
N SER A 550 15.98 2.78 -22.18
CA SER A 550 15.76 2.70 -20.74
C SER A 550 16.47 1.49 -20.15
N SER A 551 17.18 1.67 -19.04
CA SER A 551 17.79 0.58 -18.28
C SER A 551 16.77 -0.30 -17.52
N LEU A 552 15.48 0.06 -17.57
CA LEU A 552 14.35 -0.61 -16.89
C LEU A 552 13.29 -1.13 -17.88
N SER A 553 13.68 -1.42 -19.11
CA SER A 553 12.77 -1.71 -20.24
C SER A 553 11.88 -2.96 -20.10
N PHE A 554 11.98 -3.72 -19.02
CA PHE A 554 11.14 -4.91 -18.74
C PHE A 554 9.88 -4.58 -17.91
N ILE A 555 9.71 -3.33 -17.44
CA ILE A 555 8.56 -2.90 -16.65
C ILE A 555 7.55 -2.16 -17.57
N ASN A 556 6.31 -2.67 -17.69
CA ASN A 556 5.28 -2.12 -18.57
C ASN A 556 4.11 -1.45 -17.86
N ASP A 557 4.09 -1.49 -16.53
CA ASP A 557 3.00 -0.98 -15.72
C ASP A 557 3.45 0.13 -14.74
N ASP A 558 4.67 0.67 -14.90
CA ASP A 558 5.23 1.79 -14.13
C ASP A 558 6.11 2.70 -15.03
N SER A 559 6.39 3.92 -14.58
CA SER A 559 7.10 4.95 -15.36
C SER A 559 8.02 5.85 -14.53
N SER A 560 8.76 6.73 -15.21
CA SER A 560 9.65 7.73 -14.57
C SER A 560 9.01 9.12 -14.46
N LEU A 561 7.68 9.20 -14.55
CA LEU A 561 6.94 10.48 -14.63
C LEU A 561 7.21 11.42 -13.45
N LEU A 562 7.16 10.87 -12.24
CA LEU A 562 7.26 11.64 -11.00
C LEU A 562 8.57 11.39 -10.24
N TYR A 563 9.31 10.34 -10.60
CA TYR A 563 10.49 9.91 -9.86
C TYR A 563 11.59 9.37 -10.82
N PRO A 564 12.88 9.73 -10.65
CA PRO A 564 13.50 10.46 -9.54
C PRO A 564 13.33 11.97 -9.54
N ASN A 565 13.18 12.55 -10.72
CA ASN A 565 12.80 13.94 -10.87
C ASN A 565 11.47 13.94 -11.58
N SER A 566 10.51 14.67 -11.03
CA SER A 566 9.29 15.00 -11.76
C SER A 566 9.66 15.62 -13.10
N THR A 567 8.98 15.18 -14.16
CA THR A 567 9.28 15.73 -15.49
C THR A 567 9.17 17.25 -15.45
N PRO A 568 10.07 17.99 -16.14
CA PRO A 568 9.99 19.46 -16.21
C PRO A 568 8.71 19.94 -16.90
N LYS A 569 7.96 19.03 -17.52
CA LYS A 569 6.64 19.27 -18.10
C LYS A 569 5.56 19.45 -17.03
N LEU A 570 5.76 19.03 -15.78
CA LEU A 570 4.75 19.13 -14.71
C LEU A 570 5.08 20.25 -13.72
N PRO A 571 4.08 21.02 -13.25
CA PRO A 571 4.25 21.95 -12.15
C PRO A 571 4.62 21.20 -10.88
N GLN A 572 5.54 21.77 -10.10
CA GLN A 572 5.89 21.19 -8.81
C GLN A 572 4.82 21.49 -7.77
N PRO A 573 4.50 20.53 -6.88
CA PRO A 573 3.61 20.82 -5.75
C PRO A 573 4.21 21.90 -4.87
N THR A 574 3.35 22.69 -4.23
CA THR A 574 3.79 23.64 -3.23
C THR A 574 4.37 22.87 -2.05
N PRO A 575 5.49 23.36 -1.52
CA PRO A 575 6.12 22.75 -0.37
C PRO A 575 5.21 22.58 0.84
N GLU A 576 5.23 21.40 1.47
CA GLU A 576 4.41 21.13 2.65
C GLU A 576 4.59 22.18 3.76
N MET A 577 5.84 22.62 4.02
CA MET A 577 6.11 23.62 5.05
C MET A 577 5.45 24.97 4.73
N GLU A 578 5.42 25.36 3.46
CA GLU A 578 4.70 26.55 3.03
C GLU A 578 3.20 26.39 3.24
N ILE A 579 2.64 25.24 2.85
CA ILE A 579 1.21 24.95 3.02
C ILE A 579 0.81 25.02 4.50
N VAL A 580 1.51 24.30 5.38
CA VAL A 580 1.25 24.31 6.84
C VAL A 580 1.34 25.73 7.40
N ASN A 581 2.34 26.51 6.99
CA ASN A 581 2.49 27.90 7.44
C ASN A 581 1.32 28.78 6.99
N TYR A 582 0.87 28.63 5.74
CA TYR A 582 -0.27 29.39 5.24
C TYR A 582 -1.56 28.99 5.95
N VAL A 583 -1.79 27.69 6.21
CA VAL A 583 -2.99 27.20 6.91
C VAL A 583 -3.04 27.68 8.36
N LYS A 584 -1.92 27.60 9.09
CA LYS A 584 -1.84 28.11 10.48
C LYS A 584 -2.10 29.62 10.57
N ARG A 585 -1.81 30.36 9.50
CA ARG A 585 -2.05 31.80 9.38
C ARG A 585 -3.11 32.09 8.30
N ALA A 586 -4.14 31.25 8.22
CA ALA A 586 -5.17 31.34 7.19
C ALA A 586 -5.87 32.71 7.17
N GLY A 587 -5.94 33.43 8.30
CA GLY A 587 -6.44 34.81 8.34
C GLY A 587 -5.64 35.80 7.50
N ASP A 588 -4.33 35.59 7.34
CA ASP A 588 -3.43 36.43 6.55
C ASP A 588 -3.22 35.89 5.12
N PHE A 589 -3.26 34.55 4.96
CA PHE A 589 -2.88 33.87 3.71
C PHE A 589 -4.02 33.12 3.02
N GLY A 590 -5.26 33.30 3.45
CA GLY A 590 -6.40 32.54 2.92
C GLY A 590 -6.55 32.60 1.40
N GLU A 591 -6.25 33.75 0.77
CA GLU A 591 -6.31 33.94 -0.69
C GLU A 591 -5.06 33.41 -1.43
N ARG A 592 -4.01 32.99 -0.72
CA ARG A 592 -2.77 32.50 -1.33
C ARG A 592 -3.02 31.14 -1.99
N LEU A 593 -2.45 30.94 -3.18
CA LEU A 593 -2.54 29.68 -3.92
C LEU A 593 -1.42 28.71 -3.54
N VAL A 594 -1.77 27.43 -3.44
CA VAL A 594 -0.83 26.31 -3.28
C VAL A 594 -1.11 25.25 -4.35
N THR A 595 -0.05 24.56 -4.79
CA THR A 595 -0.11 23.50 -5.80
C THR A 595 -0.14 22.13 -5.13
N LEU A 596 -1.07 21.26 -5.53
CA LEU A 596 -1.25 19.92 -4.95
C LEU A 596 -1.49 18.89 -6.07
N MET A 597 -1.30 17.60 -5.75
CA MET A 597 -1.41 16.48 -6.70
C MET A 597 -2.40 15.43 -6.20
N ARG A 598 -2.96 14.62 -7.10
CA ARG A 598 -3.89 13.53 -6.76
C ARG A 598 -3.90 12.43 -7.83
N GLY A 599 -3.97 11.16 -7.39
CA GLY A 599 -4.34 10.04 -8.25
C GLY A 599 -5.86 9.88 -8.33
N THR A 600 -6.42 9.86 -9.54
CA THR A 600 -7.87 9.88 -9.80
C THR A 600 -8.28 8.89 -10.89
N THR A 601 -9.58 8.57 -10.97
CA THR A 601 -10.17 7.95 -12.16
C THR A 601 -10.08 8.90 -13.38
N GLU A 602 -10.31 8.37 -14.59
CA GLU A 602 -10.39 9.17 -15.83
C GLU A 602 -11.46 10.26 -15.72
N GLU A 603 -12.61 9.91 -15.18
CA GLU A 603 -13.73 10.82 -15.11
C GLU A 603 -13.61 11.88 -14.02
N GLU A 604 -13.09 11.50 -12.84
CA GLU A 604 -12.74 12.50 -11.82
C GLU A 604 -11.74 13.51 -12.39
N ALA A 605 -10.70 13.04 -13.10
CA ALA A 605 -9.74 13.93 -13.75
C ALA A 605 -10.42 14.85 -14.76
N TRP A 606 -11.34 14.33 -15.57
CA TRP A 606 -12.07 15.12 -16.56
C TRP A 606 -13.00 16.14 -15.92
N ASN A 607 -13.75 15.77 -14.88
CA ASN A 607 -14.67 16.67 -14.18
C ASN A 607 -13.90 17.79 -13.47
N ILE A 608 -12.80 17.47 -12.79
CA ILE A 608 -11.91 18.47 -12.18
C ILE A 608 -11.39 19.43 -13.27
N ALA A 609 -10.87 18.88 -14.37
CA ALA A 609 -10.38 19.64 -15.53
C ALA A 609 -11.44 20.51 -16.20
N ARG A 610 -12.69 20.04 -16.29
CA ARG A 610 -13.79 20.71 -16.99
C ARG A 610 -14.44 21.82 -16.15
N TYR A 611 -14.65 21.55 -14.87
CA TYR A 611 -15.43 22.41 -13.97
C TYR A 611 -14.55 23.29 -13.07
N HIS A 612 -13.24 23.04 -13.03
CA HIS A 612 -12.30 23.83 -12.22
C HIS A 612 -12.67 23.87 -10.74
N THR A 613 -13.12 22.72 -10.20
CA THR A 613 -13.42 22.51 -8.79
C THR A 613 -12.69 21.28 -8.25
N ALA A 614 -12.36 21.26 -6.96
CA ALA A 614 -11.46 20.25 -6.38
C ALA A 614 -12.01 18.81 -6.47
N GLY A 615 -13.33 18.63 -6.36
CA GLY A 615 -14.01 17.35 -6.54
C GLY A 615 -14.62 17.16 -7.94
N GLY A 616 -14.47 18.14 -8.84
CA GLY A 616 -15.19 18.15 -10.11
C GLY A 616 -16.71 18.32 -9.93
N SER A 617 -17.12 19.08 -8.91
CA SER A 617 -18.51 19.46 -8.65
C SER A 617 -18.97 20.59 -9.58
N THR A 618 -20.25 20.58 -9.95
CA THR A 618 -20.92 21.64 -10.73
C THR A 618 -21.70 22.61 -9.85
N GLU A 619 -21.76 22.36 -8.55
CA GLU A 619 -22.53 23.16 -7.59
C GLU A 619 -21.74 24.40 -7.16
N GLU A 620 -22.44 25.47 -6.79
CA GLU A 620 -21.81 26.65 -6.24
C GLU A 620 -21.32 26.38 -4.81
N LEU A 621 -20.12 26.84 -4.49
CA LEU A 621 -19.56 26.73 -3.15
C LEU A 621 -20.39 27.57 -2.15
N HIS A 622 -21.07 26.90 -1.23
CA HIS A 622 -21.85 27.56 -0.19
C HIS A 622 -20.92 28.24 0.85
N GLU A 623 -21.45 29.13 1.68
CA GLU A 623 -20.67 29.74 2.78
C GLU A 623 -20.08 28.66 3.69
N ILE A 624 -18.75 28.52 3.65
CA ILE A 624 -18.01 27.55 4.47
C ILE A 624 -17.61 28.21 5.77
N LEU A 625 -17.85 27.54 6.90
CA LEU A 625 -17.27 27.96 8.18
C LEU A 625 -15.79 27.56 8.23
N LEU A 626 -14.92 28.48 7.80
CA LEU A 626 -13.48 28.27 7.74
C LEU A 626 -12.91 27.81 9.10
N GLY A 627 -12.16 26.71 9.12
CA GLY A 627 -11.51 26.17 10.32
C GLY A 627 -12.38 25.25 11.18
N GLN A 628 -13.63 24.98 10.80
CA GLN A 628 -14.43 23.91 11.41
C GLN A 628 -14.29 22.61 10.61
N GLY A 629 -14.41 21.46 11.30
CA GLY A 629 -14.23 20.10 10.74
C GLY A 629 -15.31 19.69 9.73
N PRO A 630 -15.77 18.42 9.71
CA PRO A 630 -16.86 18.00 8.82
C PRO A 630 -18.09 18.92 8.97
N GLN A 631 -18.66 19.36 7.86
CA GLN A 631 -19.86 20.22 7.81
C GLN A 631 -20.99 19.53 7.06
N SER A 632 -22.22 19.87 7.44
CA SER A 632 -23.40 19.27 6.81
C SER A 632 -23.50 19.70 5.36
N SER A 633 -23.75 18.71 4.48
CA SER A 633 -23.86 18.86 3.03
C SER A 633 -22.60 19.41 2.35
N LEU A 634 -21.42 19.18 2.95
CA LEU A 634 -20.14 19.54 2.37
C LEU A 634 -19.29 18.29 2.11
N GLY A 635 -19.11 17.93 0.84
CA GLY A 635 -18.21 16.85 0.42
C GLY A 635 -16.76 17.29 0.41
N PHE A 636 -15.82 16.39 0.71
CA PHE A 636 -14.38 16.66 0.65
C PHE A 636 -13.65 15.66 -0.24
N THR A 637 -12.63 16.17 -0.92
CA THR A 637 -11.67 15.42 -1.72
C THR A 637 -10.26 15.62 -1.18
N GLU A 638 -9.53 14.51 -1.05
CA GLU A 638 -8.14 14.52 -0.58
C GLU A 638 -7.13 14.65 -1.73
N TYR A 639 -6.17 15.55 -1.53
CA TYR A 639 -5.00 15.80 -2.37
C TYR A 639 -3.71 15.63 -1.57
N THR A 640 -2.55 15.59 -2.22
CA THR A 640 -1.24 15.46 -1.57
C THR A 640 -0.20 16.43 -2.14
N SER A 641 0.67 16.95 -1.27
CA SER A 641 1.88 17.70 -1.67
C SER A 641 3.07 16.77 -1.95
N ASN A 642 2.93 15.47 -1.65
CA ASN A 642 4.00 14.47 -1.76
C ASN A 642 4.01 13.79 -3.13
N ILE A 643 5.13 13.94 -3.84
CA ILE A 643 5.33 13.38 -5.18
C ILE A 643 5.27 11.84 -5.17
N ASN A 644 5.76 11.18 -4.13
CA ASN A 644 5.75 9.70 -4.07
C ASN A 644 4.34 9.14 -3.85
N SER A 645 3.55 9.78 -2.97
CA SER A 645 2.14 9.43 -2.76
C SER A 645 1.32 9.60 -4.05
N ALA A 646 1.55 10.69 -4.77
CA ALA A 646 0.92 10.95 -6.06
C ALA A 646 1.34 9.93 -7.13
N ASP A 647 2.60 9.50 -7.13
CA ASP A 647 3.13 8.47 -8.04
C ASP A 647 2.42 7.12 -7.85
N ALA A 648 2.32 6.64 -6.60
CA ALA A 648 1.66 5.38 -6.30
C ALA A 648 0.15 5.40 -6.63
N ALA A 649 -0.56 6.47 -6.22
CA ALA A 649 -2.01 6.56 -6.39
C ALA A 649 -2.46 6.71 -7.84
N SER A 650 -1.63 7.32 -8.70
CA SER A 650 -1.97 7.57 -10.10
C SER A 650 -1.57 6.44 -11.06
N ARG A 651 -0.79 5.45 -10.61
CA ARG A 651 -0.34 4.31 -11.44
C ARG A 651 -1.55 3.53 -11.99
N ARG A 652 -1.56 3.29 -13.31
CA ARG A 652 -2.67 2.70 -14.08
C ARG A 652 -3.98 3.51 -14.09
N HIS A 653 -3.92 4.77 -13.66
CA HIS A 653 -5.06 5.68 -13.53
C HIS A 653 -4.65 7.05 -14.10
N PHE A 654 -5.17 8.15 -13.55
CA PHE A 654 -4.79 9.51 -13.92
C PHE A 654 -4.08 10.21 -12.77
N LEU A 655 -3.15 11.09 -13.11
CA LEU A 655 -2.57 12.09 -12.21
C LEU A 655 -3.21 13.45 -12.52
N VAL A 656 -3.65 14.16 -11.49
CA VAL A 656 -4.14 15.54 -11.59
C VAL A 656 -3.28 16.44 -10.71
N VAL A 657 -2.89 17.60 -11.24
CA VAL A 657 -2.17 18.65 -10.52
C VAL A 657 -2.99 19.93 -10.56
N ILE A 658 -3.27 20.49 -9.38
CA ILE A 658 -4.12 21.66 -9.20
C ILE A 658 -3.41 22.76 -8.43
N LYS A 659 -3.90 23.99 -8.56
CA LYS A 659 -3.68 25.11 -7.66
C LYS A 659 -4.97 25.43 -6.92
N VAL A 660 -4.89 25.65 -5.61
CA VAL A 660 -6.06 25.92 -4.75
C VAL A 660 -5.70 26.98 -3.72
N GLN A 661 -6.69 27.77 -3.31
CA GLN A 661 -6.51 28.76 -2.25
C GLN A 661 -6.42 28.10 -0.86
N VAL A 662 -5.55 28.63 0.00
CA VAL A 662 -5.28 28.10 1.35
C VAL A 662 -6.52 28.10 2.25
N LYS A 663 -7.47 29.01 2.03
CA LYS A 663 -8.72 29.01 2.82
C LYS A 663 -9.55 27.73 2.65
N TYR A 664 -9.34 26.95 1.57
CA TYR A 664 -10.12 25.74 1.31
C TYR A 664 -9.46 24.44 1.78
N ILE A 665 -8.21 24.47 2.24
CA ILE A 665 -7.46 23.26 2.58
C ILE A 665 -7.48 23.01 4.10
N ASN A 666 -7.60 21.75 4.51
CA ASN A 666 -7.44 21.33 5.91
C ASN A 666 -6.78 19.95 6.01
N ASN A 667 -6.21 19.61 7.17
CA ASN A 667 -5.54 18.33 7.42
C ASN A 667 -6.06 17.63 8.69
N ASN A 668 -7.24 17.98 9.18
CA ASN A 668 -7.69 17.48 10.49
C ASN A 668 -8.21 16.03 10.45
N ASN A 669 -8.58 15.51 9.27
CA ASN A 669 -9.18 14.19 9.05
C ASN A 669 -8.52 13.39 7.92
N VAL A 670 -7.21 13.59 7.68
CA VAL A 670 -6.48 12.89 6.61
C VAL A 670 -5.69 11.70 7.15
N SER A 671 -5.67 10.62 6.38
CA SER A 671 -5.06 9.33 6.73
C SER A 671 -3.52 9.30 6.66
N HIS A 672 -2.88 10.27 5.98
CA HIS A 672 -1.45 10.27 5.68
C HIS A 672 -0.82 11.68 5.78
N VAL A 673 0.47 11.76 6.17
CA VAL A 673 1.23 13.04 6.23
C VAL A 673 1.36 13.60 4.81
N ASN A 674 1.32 14.93 4.66
CA ASN A 674 1.32 15.64 3.37
C ASN A 674 0.04 15.47 2.55
N HIS A 675 -1.07 15.03 3.16
CA HIS A 675 -2.39 15.02 2.53
C HIS A 675 -3.27 16.14 3.08
N TRP A 676 -4.16 16.64 2.24
CA TRP A 676 -5.01 17.79 2.50
C TRP A 676 -6.40 17.55 1.94
N ALA A 677 -7.43 17.68 2.79
CA ALA A 677 -8.82 17.62 2.40
C ALA A 677 -9.28 19.00 1.89
N ILE A 678 -10.03 18.99 0.80
CA ILE A 678 -10.53 20.19 0.10
C ILE A 678 -12.02 19.99 -0.21
N PRO A 679 -12.90 20.95 0.07
CA PRO A 679 -14.30 20.87 -0.33
C PRO A 679 -14.46 20.61 -1.83
N ASP A 680 -15.40 19.76 -2.22
CA ASP A 680 -15.56 19.31 -3.61
C ASP A 680 -15.88 20.48 -4.57
N GLU A 681 -16.63 21.47 -4.10
CA GLU A 681 -17.03 22.69 -4.82
C GLU A 681 -15.94 23.78 -4.80
N ALA A 682 -14.86 23.59 -4.02
CA ALA A 682 -13.84 24.62 -3.90
C ALA A 682 -13.17 24.88 -5.26
N PRO A 683 -13.03 26.15 -5.69
CA PRO A 683 -12.46 26.48 -6.99
C PRO A 683 -10.96 26.13 -7.03
N VAL A 684 -10.54 25.53 -8.14
CA VAL A 684 -9.15 25.13 -8.39
C VAL A 684 -8.72 25.50 -9.81
N GLU A 685 -7.46 25.92 -9.95
CA GLU A 685 -6.81 26.07 -11.24
C GLU A 685 -6.16 24.74 -11.61
N VAL A 686 -6.64 24.06 -12.66
CA VAL A 686 -6.07 22.78 -13.11
C VAL A 686 -4.84 23.04 -13.96
N LEU A 687 -3.69 22.58 -13.48
CA LEU A 687 -2.41 22.85 -14.13
C LEU A 687 -1.98 21.72 -15.05
N ALA A 688 -2.19 20.47 -14.63
CA ALA A 688 -1.79 19.31 -15.41
C ALA A 688 -2.71 18.10 -15.18
N VAL A 689 -2.92 17.34 -16.26
CA VAL A 689 -3.55 16.01 -16.21
C VAL A 689 -2.68 15.04 -16.99
N VAL A 690 -2.37 13.87 -16.43
CA VAL A 690 -1.57 12.84 -17.09
C VAL A 690 -2.30 11.50 -17.09
N ASP A 691 -2.46 10.92 -18.27
CA ASP A 691 -3.01 9.57 -18.44
C ASP A 691 -1.91 8.53 -18.22
N ARG A 692 -1.97 7.78 -17.11
CA ARG A 692 -1.02 6.72 -16.74
C ARG A 692 -1.61 5.32 -16.83
N ARG A 693 -2.64 5.11 -17.67
CA ARG A 693 -3.27 3.79 -17.85
C ARG A 693 -2.39 2.76 -18.54
N PHE A 694 -1.35 3.22 -19.25
CA PHE A 694 -0.41 2.39 -20.02
C PHE A 694 -1.10 1.45 -21.00
N ASN A 695 -2.06 1.99 -21.79
CA ASN A 695 -2.77 1.26 -22.84
C ASN A 695 -1.85 0.99 -24.06
N PHE A 696 -0.74 0.29 -23.83
CA PHE A 696 0.19 -0.19 -24.86
C PHE A 696 -0.04 -1.68 -25.09
N PRO A 697 0.18 -2.20 -26.31
CA PRO A 697 0.21 -3.64 -26.54
C PRO A 697 1.20 -4.32 -25.59
N GLU A 698 0.88 -5.49 -25.06
CA GLU A 698 1.84 -6.26 -24.28
C GLU A 698 3.15 -6.40 -25.07
N PRO A 699 4.32 -6.11 -24.47
CA PRO A 699 5.58 -6.32 -25.16
C PRO A 699 5.66 -7.80 -25.53
N SER A 700 5.89 -8.09 -26.82
CA SER A 700 6.20 -9.44 -27.27
C SER A 700 7.30 -9.98 -26.38
N THR A 701 7.08 -11.18 -25.82
CA THR A 701 8.04 -11.95 -25.02
C THR A 701 9.47 -11.65 -25.47
N PRO A 702 10.39 -11.27 -24.57
CA PRO A 702 11.73 -10.86 -24.97
C PRO A 702 12.31 -11.94 -25.90
N PRO A 703 12.83 -11.55 -27.08
CA PRO A 703 13.28 -12.53 -28.05
C PRO A 703 14.33 -13.42 -27.40
N ASN A 704 14.25 -14.72 -27.65
CA ASN A 704 15.29 -15.66 -27.26
C ASN A 704 16.55 -15.33 -28.09
N ILE A 705 17.39 -14.43 -27.58
CA ILE A 705 18.57 -13.95 -28.30
C ILE A 705 19.56 -15.11 -28.37
N SER A 706 19.76 -15.63 -29.59
CA SER A 706 20.69 -16.72 -29.83
C SER A 706 22.12 -16.37 -29.37
N ILE A 707 22.84 -17.41 -28.94
CA ILE A 707 24.22 -17.36 -28.43
C ILE A 707 25.19 -16.61 -29.37
N ILE A 708 24.88 -16.57 -30.67
CA ILE A 708 25.72 -15.95 -31.70
C ILE A 708 25.67 -14.40 -31.64
N HIS A 709 24.54 -13.80 -31.25
CA HIS A 709 24.44 -12.34 -31.08
C HIS A 709 25.18 -11.84 -29.82
N LYS A 710 25.44 -12.72 -28.86
CA LYS A 710 26.25 -12.43 -27.66
C LYS A 710 27.73 -12.25 -27.98
N LEU A 711 28.21 -12.85 -29.08
CA LEU A 711 29.61 -12.77 -29.52
C LEU A 711 29.88 -11.57 -30.43
N LEU A 712 28.89 -11.09 -31.18
CA LEU A 712 29.06 -10.01 -32.16
C LEU A 712 28.89 -8.59 -31.58
N SER A 713 28.26 -8.44 -30.40
CA SER A 713 28.13 -7.14 -29.72
C SER A 713 29.38 -6.66 -28.97
N LEU A 714 30.47 -7.44 -28.99
CA LEU A 714 31.74 -7.13 -28.31
C LEU A 714 32.64 -6.08 -29.01
N ARG A 715 32.21 -5.47 -30.13
CA ARG A 715 33.07 -4.56 -30.93
C ARG A 715 32.68 -3.08 -31.00
N TYR A 716 31.64 -2.64 -30.27
CA TYR A 716 31.37 -1.21 -30.08
C TYR A 716 31.18 -0.92 -28.59
N PHE A 717 32.23 -0.42 -27.94
CA PHE A 717 32.17 0.06 -26.56
C PHE A 717 31.30 1.34 -26.49
N LYS A 718 29.99 1.15 -26.36
CA LYS A 718 29.12 2.06 -25.60
C LYS A 718 29.11 1.52 -24.17
N GLU A 719 29.56 2.31 -23.19
CA GLU A 719 29.48 1.93 -21.77
C GLU A 719 28.05 1.49 -21.42
N ASN A 720 27.86 0.19 -21.13
CA ASN A 720 26.56 -0.34 -20.77
C ASN A 720 26.35 -0.18 -19.26
N ILE A 721 25.57 0.83 -18.86
CA ILE A 721 25.19 1.12 -17.46
C ILE A 721 24.61 -0.12 -16.78
N GLU A 722 23.76 -0.88 -17.49
CA GLU A 722 23.15 -2.11 -16.97
C GLU A 722 24.21 -3.16 -16.61
N SER A 723 25.21 -3.35 -17.48
CA SER A 723 26.31 -4.29 -17.20
C SER A 723 27.16 -3.87 -16.00
N THR A 724 27.40 -2.57 -15.84
CA THR A 724 28.19 -2.02 -14.73
C THR A 724 27.41 -2.09 -13.41
N SER A 725 26.11 -1.80 -13.44
CA SER A 725 25.23 -1.93 -12.27
C SER A 725 25.08 -3.39 -11.81
N ARG A 726 24.93 -4.34 -12.75
CA ARG A 726 24.94 -5.78 -12.43
C ARG A 726 26.29 -6.22 -11.84
N LEU A 727 27.41 -5.72 -12.36
CA LEU A 727 28.74 -6.00 -11.80
C LEU A 727 28.92 -5.42 -10.39
N ASN A 728 28.42 -4.20 -10.15
CA ASN A 728 28.46 -3.57 -8.83
C ASN A 728 27.63 -4.39 -7.83
N LEU A 729 26.42 -4.83 -8.20
CA LEU A 729 25.59 -5.71 -7.37
C LEU A 729 26.30 -7.04 -7.09
N GLN A 730 26.91 -7.67 -8.09
CA GLN A 730 27.66 -8.92 -7.90
C GLN A 730 28.83 -8.78 -6.92
N LYS A 731 29.54 -7.64 -6.97
CA LYS A 731 30.62 -7.35 -6.02
C LYS A 731 30.07 -7.07 -4.62
N LEU A 732 28.97 -6.31 -4.52
CA LEU A 732 28.29 -6.06 -3.26
C LEU A 732 27.85 -7.36 -2.60
N ASN A 733 27.21 -8.25 -3.36
CA ASN A 733 26.75 -9.56 -2.90
C ASN A 733 27.88 -10.48 -2.41
N ARG A 734 29.14 -10.15 -2.65
CA ARG A 734 30.32 -10.85 -2.10
C ARG A 734 30.89 -10.18 -0.85
N GLY A 735 30.17 -9.23 -0.26
CA GLY A 735 30.61 -8.48 0.93
C GLY A 735 31.72 -7.46 0.65
N ASN A 736 31.91 -7.05 -0.61
CA ASN A 736 32.98 -6.12 -0.97
C ASN A 736 32.55 -4.66 -0.71
N ILE A 737 32.99 -4.09 0.42
CA ILE A 737 32.76 -2.68 0.80
C ILE A 737 33.57 -1.68 -0.06
N ASP A 738 34.66 -2.11 -0.71
CA ASP A 738 35.50 -1.22 -1.52
C ASP A 738 34.77 -0.70 -2.76
N ILE A 739 33.62 -1.28 -3.13
CA ILE A 739 32.77 -0.73 -4.19
C ILE A 739 32.23 0.67 -3.87
N PHE A 740 32.33 1.15 -2.62
CA PHE A 740 31.93 2.50 -2.23
C PHE A 740 33.11 3.46 -2.11
N LYS A 741 34.33 2.94 -1.98
CA LYS A 741 35.53 3.72 -1.69
C LYS A 741 35.79 4.78 -2.77
N GLY A 742 35.87 6.03 -2.35
CA GLY A 742 36.13 7.18 -3.22
C GLY A 742 35.05 7.47 -4.27
N ARG A 743 33.82 6.96 -4.11
CA ARG A 743 32.71 7.12 -5.08
C ARG A 743 31.65 8.13 -4.64
N GLY A 744 31.89 8.85 -3.55
CA GLY A 744 31.00 9.88 -3.03
C GLY A 744 29.84 9.31 -2.19
N SER A 745 28.94 10.19 -1.75
CA SER A 745 27.86 9.81 -0.83
C SER A 745 26.72 9.05 -1.51
N ILE A 746 25.98 8.29 -0.70
CA ILE A 746 24.74 7.63 -1.09
C ILE A 746 23.61 8.30 -0.33
N SER A 747 22.67 8.92 -1.03
CA SER A 747 21.52 9.56 -0.41
C SER A 747 20.44 9.84 -1.45
N SER A 748 19.21 9.45 -1.12
CA SER A 748 18.02 9.84 -1.86
C SER A 748 16.90 10.18 -0.89
N THR A 749 16.02 11.07 -1.32
CA THR A 749 14.78 11.41 -0.61
C THR A 749 13.62 10.50 -0.97
N ARG A 750 13.77 9.61 -1.95
CA ARG A 750 12.73 8.65 -2.35
C ARG A 750 12.21 7.87 -1.16
N GLN A 751 10.91 7.63 -1.19
CA GLN A 751 10.27 6.62 -0.40
C GLN A 751 9.95 5.42 -1.29
N ARG A 752 10.54 4.27 -0.98
CA ARG A 752 10.06 2.95 -1.39
C ARG A 752 10.11 2.01 -0.20
N ALA A 753 9.10 1.18 -0.05
CA ALA A 753 9.12 0.07 0.88
C ALA A 753 10.25 -0.89 0.52
N ILE A 754 11.09 -1.22 1.50
CA ILE A 754 12.22 -2.13 1.33
C ILE A 754 12.01 -3.39 2.16
N TYR A 755 12.62 -4.49 1.75
CA TYR A 755 12.42 -5.75 2.44
C TYR A 755 12.94 -5.78 3.89
N PRO A 756 14.04 -5.09 4.33
CA PRO A 756 14.56 -5.15 5.70
C PRO A 756 13.84 -4.18 6.65
N TYR A 757 13.49 -4.62 7.86
CA TYR A 757 12.81 -3.87 8.94
C TYR A 757 13.94 -3.45 9.84
N PHE A 758 13.64 -2.40 10.55
CA PHE A 758 14.46 -1.96 11.63
C PHE A 758 13.50 -1.22 12.55
N GLU A 759 13.70 -1.37 13.86
CA GLU A 759 13.11 -0.41 14.77
C GLU A 759 13.76 0.94 14.48
N SER A 760 12.97 2.00 14.47
CA SER A 760 13.49 3.35 14.34
C SER A 760 13.03 4.19 15.52
N ALA A 761 13.92 5.03 16.02
CA ALA A 761 13.65 5.92 17.13
C ALA A 761 14.10 7.34 16.81
N ASN A 762 13.33 8.31 17.27
CA ASN A 762 13.63 9.73 17.19
C ASN A 762 13.57 10.36 18.58
N ALA A 763 14.58 11.16 18.89
CA ALA A 763 14.57 12.06 20.04
C ALA A 763 15.00 13.45 19.58
N ASP A 764 14.08 14.42 19.67
CA ASP A 764 14.28 15.80 19.22
C ASP A 764 13.93 16.79 20.33
N GLU A 765 14.77 17.82 20.50
CA GLU A 765 14.55 18.87 21.50
C GLU A 765 13.30 19.73 21.20
N GLN A 766 12.83 19.77 19.95
CA GLN A 766 11.57 20.44 19.60
C GLN A 766 10.34 19.76 20.22
N GLN A 767 10.47 18.51 20.69
CA GLN A 767 9.41 17.76 21.37
C GLN A 767 9.96 17.19 22.70
N PRO A 768 10.26 18.04 23.70
CA PRO A 768 11.11 17.68 24.84
C PRO A 768 10.53 16.62 25.79
N VAL A 769 9.24 16.30 25.70
CA VAL A 769 8.54 15.31 26.53
C VAL A 769 8.10 14.08 25.71
N PHE A 770 8.40 14.05 24.41
CA PHE A 770 7.93 13.01 23.50
C PHE A 770 9.10 12.24 22.90
N PHE A 771 9.10 10.93 23.14
CA PHE A 771 10.03 9.99 22.50
C PHE A 771 9.26 9.19 21.46
N TYR A 772 9.74 9.20 20.22
CA TYR A 772 9.07 8.48 19.15
C TYR A 772 9.80 7.19 18.84
N ILE A 773 9.07 6.08 18.88
CA ILE A 773 9.54 4.80 18.36
C ILE A 773 8.56 4.36 17.29
N LYS A 774 9.09 4.13 16.09
CA LYS A 774 8.36 3.48 15.01
C LYS A 774 8.82 2.04 14.91
N LYS A 775 7.88 1.16 15.22
CA LYS A 775 7.98 -0.29 15.05
C LYS A 775 7.28 -0.77 13.77
N ASN A 776 6.67 0.15 13.02
CA ASN A 776 6.10 -0.11 11.72
C ASN A 776 7.11 0.24 10.63
N ARG A 777 6.94 -0.28 9.43
CA ARG A 777 7.88 0.03 8.35
C ARG A 777 7.55 1.28 7.59
N PHE A 778 8.54 1.67 6.81
CA PHE A 778 8.45 2.74 5.84
C PHE A 778 7.73 2.17 4.61
N ASP A 779 6.52 2.67 4.34
CA ASP A 779 5.68 2.25 3.22
C ASP A 779 5.77 3.23 2.03
N ASP A 780 5.09 2.92 0.93
CA ASP A 780 5.11 3.72 -0.31
C ASP A 780 4.18 4.95 -0.26
N PHE A 781 3.33 5.10 0.76
CA PHE A 781 2.22 6.08 0.78
C PHE A 781 2.60 7.45 1.32
N GLY A 782 3.71 7.57 2.06
CA GLY A 782 4.15 8.86 2.57
C GLY A 782 5.32 8.76 3.54
N TYR A 783 5.78 9.91 4.02
CA TYR A 783 6.83 9.97 5.04
C TYR A 783 6.21 10.00 6.44
N ASP A 784 6.91 9.40 7.39
CA ASP A 784 6.56 9.51 8.80
C ASP A 784 6.89 10.90 9.34
N GLN A 785 5.93 11.55 10.00
CA GLN A 785 6.08 12.94 10.47
C GLN A 785 7.25 13.13 11.45
N TYR A 786 7.59 12.11 12.24
CA TYR A 786 8.66 12.21 13.24
C TYR A 786 10.05 11.90 12.66
N PHE A 787 10.08 11.28 11.48
CA PHE A 787 11.29 11.09 10.68
C PHE A 787 11.35 12.05 9.50
N TYR A 788 10.74 13.22 9.66
CA TYR A 788 10.69 14.25 8.65
C TYR A 788 11.12 15.57 9.27
N ASN A 789 11.98 16.29 8.57
CA ASN A 789 12.34 17.65 8.96
C ASN A 789 11.75 18.62 7.97
N SER A 790 10.62 19.23 8.35
CA SER A 790 9.94 20.24 7.56
C SER A 790 10.78 21.51 7.37
N THR A 791 11.76 21.77 8.24
CA THR A 791 12.57 23.01 8.23
C THR A 791 13.75 22.99 7.24
N VAL A 792 14.02 21.86 6.59
CA VAL A 792 15.16 21.71 5.67
C VAL A 792 14.69 21.67 4.23
N GLY A 793 15.15 22.63 3.44
CA GLY A 793 14.67 22.84 2.07
C GLY A 793 13.24 23.40 2.07
N LEU A 794 12.64 23.49 0.88
CA LEU A 794 11.30 24.05 0.76
C LEU A 794 10.24 23.05 1.28
N ASN A 795 10.29 21.80 0.82
CA ASN A 795 9.24 20.78 1.11
C ASN A 795 9.48 20.02 2.40
N GLY A 796 10.54 20.36 3.14
CA GLY A 796 11.14 19.46 4.11
C GLY A 796 11.90 18.30 3.43
N ILE A 797 12.59 17.52 4.25
CA ILE A 797 13.29 16.31 3.81
C ILE A 797 13.03 15.19 4.82
N PRO A 798 12.85 13.93 4.39
CA PRO A 798 12.90 12.84 5.34
C PRO A 798 14.26 12.83 6.03
N THR A 799 14.27 12.73 7.36
CA THR A 799 15.47 12.47 8.14
C THR A 799 15.72 10.98 8.32
N LEU A 800 14.70 10.14 8.08
CA LEU A 800 14.83 8.70 7.92
C LEU A 800 13.88 8.24 6.81
N ASN A 801 14.42 7.55 5.80
CA ASN A 801 13.62 6.98 4.71
C ASN A 801 14.30 5.75 4.12
N THR A 802 13.53 5.00 3.34
CA THR A 802 13.97 3.80 2.66
C THR A 802 13.72 3.87 1.17
N TYR A 803 14.59 3.24 0.38
CA TYR A 803 14.41 3.14 -1.07
C TYR A 803 15.21 1.97 -1.67
N THR A 804 14.91 1.64 -2.92
CA THR A 804 15.56 0.56 -3.67
C THR A 804 16.70 1.07 -4.55
N GLY A 805 17.68 0.20 -4.79
CA GLY A 805 18.98 0.53 -5.36
C GLY A 805 19.02 0.77 -6.87
N GLU A 806 17.88 0.86 -7.56
CA GLU A 806 17.84 1.33 -8.95
C GLU A 806 18.23 2.80 -9.06
N ILE A 807 18.03 3.58 -7.98
CA ILE A 807 18.46 4.98 -7.86
C ILE A 807 19.15 5.15 -6.51
N LEU A 808 20.48 5.06 -6.50
CA LEU A 808 21.30 5.15 -5.27
C LEU A 808 21.43 6.57 -4.74
N SER A 809 21.53 7.55 -5.63
CA SER A 809 21.67 8.95 -5.26
C SER A 809 20.90 9.81 -6.22
N ASP A 810 20.06 10.69 -5.69
CA ASP A 810 19.33 11.67 -6.47
C ASP A 810 19.99 13.05 -6.36
N ALA A 811 19.31 14.09 -6.85
CA ALA A 811 19.83 15.45 -6.80
C ALA A 811 20.04 15.98 -5.37
N SER A 812 19.41 15.39 -4.36
CA SER A 812 19.55 15.78 -2.95
C SER A 812 20.91 15.38 -2.35
N SER A 813 21.63 14.45 -2.99
CA SER A 813 22.98 14.05 -2.58
C SER A 813 24.03 15.05 -3.11
N LEU A 814 24.69 15.74 -2.18
CA LEU A 814 25.80 16.66 -2.48
C LEU A 814 27.09 15.86 -2.71
N GLY A 815 27.82 16.17 -3.78
CA GLY A 815 29.16 15.60 -4.02
C GLY A 815 29.24 14.14 -4.50
N SER A 816 28.12 13.49 -4.78
CA SER A 816 28.09 12.16 -5.45
C SER A 816 28.02 12.32 -6.97
N THR A 817 29.01 11.80 -7.70
CA THR A 817 29.05 11.80 -9.18
C THR A 817 28.88 10.40 -9.76
N TYR A 818 29.44 9.38 -9.11
CA TYR A 818 29.37 7.99 -9.57
C TYR A 818 27.97 7.38 -9.40
N TRP A 819 27.36 7.53 -8.22
CA TRP A 819 26.07 6.91 -7.88
C TRP A 819 24.84 7.65 -8.44
N LYS A 820 25.05 8.81 -9.08
CA LYS A 820 24.05 9.46 -9.93
C LYS A 820 23.96 8.83 -11.33
N LYS A 821 25.00 8.09 -11.76
CA LYS A 821 25.10 7.46 -13.09
C LYS A 821 24.90 5.93 -13.02
N TYR A 822 25.53 5.26 -12.06
CA TYR A 822 25.44 3.80 -11.90
C TYR A 822 24.63 3.44 -10.66
N ASN A 823 24.09 2.22 -10.62
CA ASN A 823 23.20 1.79 -9.56
C ASN A 823 23.51 0.36 -9.08
N LEU A 824 22.68 -0.18 -8.18
CA LEU A 824 22.80 -1.53 -7.62
C LEU A 824 21.50 -2.33 -7.84
N THR A 825 20.71 -1.95 -8.84
CA THR A 825 19.41 -2.55 -9.20
C THR A 825 18.35 -2.47 -8.10
N ASN A 826 17.10 -2.81 -8.43
CA ASN A 826 15.98 -2.82 -7.49
C ASN A 826 16.06 -3.94 -6.42
N GLU A 827 17.04 -4.85 -6.51
CA GLU A 827 17.29 -5.89 -5.51
C GLU A 827 18.02 -5.38 -4.26
N THR A 828 18.71 -4.23 -4.35
CA THR A 828 19.42 -3.64 -3.20
C THR A 828 18.48 -2.76 -2.38
N SER A 829 18.52 -2.90 -1.06
CA SER A 829 17.73 -2.09 -0.13
C SER A 829 18.59 -1.02 0.53
N ILE A 830 18.12 0.22 0.59
CA ILE A 830 18.87 1.35 1.13
C ILE A 830 18.07 2.01 2.25
N ILE A 831 18.72 2.18 3.41
CA ILE A 831 18.21 2.89 4.57
C ILE A 831 19.04 4.16 4.74
N ARG A 832 18.41 5.31 4.61
CA ARG A 832 19.06 6.60 4.87
C ARG A 832 18.71 7.04 6.28
N VAL A 833 19.74 7.25 7.10
CA VAL A 833 19.60 7.73 8.49
C VAL A 833 20.35 9.05 8.63
N SER A 834 19.61 10.16 8.63
CA SER A 834 20.10 11.52 8.88
C SER A 834 19.89 11.91 10.34
N ASN A 835 20.58 12.93 10.84
CA ASN A 835 20.21 13.54 12.11
C ASN A 835 18.80 14.15 12.07
N SER A 836 18.16 14.27 13.23
CA SER A 836 16.90 15.00 13.39
C SER A 836 17.14 16.52 13.29
N ALA A 837 16.07 17.32 13.32
CA ALA A 837 16.16 18.77 13.26
C ALA A 837 17.07 19.35 14.35
N ARG A 838 16.84 18.93 15.60
CA ARG A 838 17.66 19.22 16.80
C ARG A 838 17.72 17.98 17.68
N GLY A 839 18.40 16.94 17.20
CA GLY A 839 18.51 15.69 17.95
C GLY A 839 19.00 14.52 17.12
N ALA A 840 18.50 13.33 17.46
CA ALA A 840 19.01 12.07 16.93
C ALA A 840 17.89 11.24 16.29
N ASN A 841 18.24 10.58 15.18
CA ASN A 841 17.51 9.42 14.69
C ASN A 841 18.38 8.18 14.87
N GLY A 842 17.75 7.06 15.16
CA GLY A 842 18.42 5.79 15.24
C GLY A 842 17.62 4.69 14.59
N ILE A 843 18.33 3.68 14.12
CA ILE A 843 17.74 2.40 13.75
C ILE A 843 18.44 1.27 14.50
N LYS A 844 17.69 0.21 14.75
CA LYS A 844 18.17 -1.08 15.22
C LYS A 844 17.70 -2.14 14.24
N ILE A 845 18.64 -2.70 13.49
CA ILE A 845 18.41 -3.77 12.52
C ILE A 845 19.04 -5.05 13.07
N ALA A 846 18.30 -6.16 13.05
CA ALA A 846 18.91 -7.44 13.34
C ALA A 846 19.70 -7.90 12.13
N LEU A 847 20.88 -8.47 12.36
CA LEU A 847 21.76 -8.91 11.28
C LEU A 847 21.09 -10.02 10.46
N GLU A 848 20.34 -10.91 11.12
CA GLU A 848 19.68 -12.04 10.47
C GLU A 848 18.58 -11.68 9.48
N GLU A 849 18.21 -10.41 9.44
CA GLU A 849 17.20 -9.88 8.53
C GLU A 849 17.70 -9.71 7.12
N VAL A 850 19.02 -9.68 6.96
CA VAL A 850 19.69 -9.37 5.71
C VAL A 850 19.62 -10.56 4.78
N GLN A 851 19.34 -10.30 3.52
CA GLN A 851 18.98 -11.28 2.51
C GLN A 851 20.12 -11.57 1.50
N GLU A 852 20.41 -12.83 1.18
CA GLU A 852 21.36 -13.22 0.13
C GLU A 852 20.81 -12.79 -1.23
N GLY A 853 21.68 -12.19 -2.03
CA GLY A 853 21.27 -11.55 -3.28
C GLY A 853 20.54 -10.22 -3.10
N LYS A 854 20.14 -9.85 -1.87
CA LYS A 854 19.46 -8.58 -1.56
C LYS A 854 20.19 -7.81 -0.44
N PRO A 855 21.32 -7.17 -0.76
CA PRO A 855 22.16 -6.50 0.23
C PRO A 855 21.44 -5.27 0.81
N VAL A 856 21.74 -4.96 2.08
CA VAL A 856 21.26 -3.74 2.76
C VAL A 856 22.40 -2.74 2.87
N ILE A 857 22.11 -1.49 2.52
CA ILE A 857 23.03 -0.36 2.68
C ILE A 857 22.41 0.62 3.66
N ILE A 858 23.11 0.90 4.76
CA ILE A 858 22.76 1.98 5.68
C ILE A 858 23.69 3.14 5.39
N THR A 859 23.13 4.30 5.05
CA THR A 859 23.91 5.50 4.71
C THR A 859 23.52 6.68 5.60
N SER A 860 24.51 7.45 6.01
CA SER A 860 24.30 8.71 6.72
C SER A 860 24.13 9.92 5.79
N GLY A 861 24.28 9.74 4.48
CA GLY A 861 24.40 10.85 3.54
C GLY A 861 25.69 11.66 3.76
N ASN A 862 25.62 12.97 3.55
CA ASN A 862 26.75 13.87 3.76
C ASN A 862 26.85 14.32 5.22
N LEU A 863 28.05 14.23 5.79
CA LEU A 863 28.34 14.66 7.16
C LEU A 863 29.02 16.03 7.17
N SER A 864 28.46 16.98 7.92
CA SER A 864 28.95 18.36 8.00
C SER A 864 28.83 18.92 9.43
N GLY A 865 29.48 18.25 10.38
CA GLY A 865 29.47 18.60 11.81
C GLY A 865 28.54 17.75 12.69
N CYS A 866 27.76 16.84 12.09
CA CYS A 866 26.98 15.82 12.77
C CYS A 866 27.83 14.61 13.18
N THR A 867 27.31 13.80 14.10
CA THR A 867 27.96 12.58 14.58
C THR A 867 27.11 11.38 14.18
N THR A 868 27.74 10.36 13.60
CA THR A 868 27.09 9.09 13.35
C THR A 868 27.83 7.95 14.06
N ILE A 869 27.05 7.08 14.67
CA ILE A 869 27.53 5.93 15.41
C ILE A 869 26.98 4.67 14.75
N VAL A 870 27.86 3.72 14.48
CA VAL A 870 27.50 2.33 14.18
C VAL A 870 27.92 1.52 15.40
N ALA A 871 27.02 0.77 16.01
CA ALA A 871 27.34 -0.06 17.15
C ALA A 871 26.74 -1.45 16.98
N ARG A 872 27.47 -2.48 17.39
CA ARG A 872 27.02 -3.86 17.40
C ARG A 872 26.81 -4.30 18.85
N LYS A 873 25.69 -4.95 19.10
CA LYS A 873 25.42 -5.64 20.37
C LYS A 873 24.66 -6.92 20.07
N GLY A 874 25.30 -8.06 20.28
CA GLY A 874 24.81 -9.38 19.90
C GLY A 874 24.49 -9.48 18.41
N GLY A 875 23.29 -9.98 18.11
CA GLY A 875 22.75 -10.13 16.75
C GLY A 875 22.24 -8.83 16.11
N TYR A 876 22.47 -7.67 16.74
CA TYR A 876 21.97 -6.39 16.27
C TYR A 876 23.05 -5.42 15.85
N LEU A 877 22.74 -4.68 14.78
CA LEU A 877 23.41 -3.46 14.43
C LEU A 877 22.52 -2.26 14.74
N TYR A 878 23.13 -1.27 15.37
CA TYR A 878 22.52 0.00 15.67
C TYR A 878 23.22 1.07 14.83
N LYS A 879 22.43 1.92 14.18
CA LYS A 879 22.93 3.11 13.51
C LYS A 879 22.22 4.31 14.10
N VAL A 880 22.96 5.18 14.75
CA VAL A 880 22.45 6.45 15.27
C VAL A 880 23.13 7.60 14.54
N HIS A 881 22.36 8.63 14.23
CA HIS A 881 22.86 9.87 13.64
C HIS A 881 22.28 11.04 14.44
N THR A 882 23.15 11.80 15.08
CA THR A 882 22.78 12.94 15.93
C THR A 882 23.43 14.23 15.44
N GLY A 883 22.73 15.34 15.67
CA GLY A 883 23.20 16.66 15.33
C GLY A 883 22.06 17.65 15.23
N THR A 884 22.33 18.74 14.54
CA THR A 884 21.36 19.80 14.30
C THR A 884 21.44 20.25 12.86
N THR A 885 20.29 20.55 12.29
CA THR A 885 20.17 21.15 10.95
C THR A 885 20.24 22.68 10.98
N ILE A 886 20.22 23.26 12.18
CA ILE A 886 20.37 24.69 12.46
C ILE A 886 21.71 24.88 13.18
N PRO A 887 22.54 25.89 12.84
CA PRO A 887 23.85 26.09 13.45
C PRO A 887 23.73 26.49 14.93
N LEU A 888 23.73 25.50 15.82
CA LEU A 888 23.73 25.69 17.28
C LEU A 888 25.11 25.31 17.83
N ALA A 889 25.82 26.31 18.36
CA ALA A 889 27.17 26.12 18.89
C ALA A 889 27.16 25.10 20.05
N GLY A 890 28.05 24.12 19.99
CA GLY A 890 28.18 23.09 21.03
C GLY A 890 27.10 22.01 21.04
N PHE A 891 25.98 22.18 20.31
CA PHE A 891 24.83 21.26 20.38
C PHE A 891 25.22 19.80 20.10
N THR A 892 25.77 19.50 18.91
CA THR A 892 26.08 18.11 18.53
C THR A 892 27.02 17.44 19.53
N SER A 893 27.99 18.19 20.05
CA SER A 893 29.00 17.71 21.00
C SER A 893 28.53 17.63 22.45
N THR A 894 27.30 18.06 22.77
CA THR A 894 26.72 17.95 24.11
C THR A 894 25.28 17.44 24.09
N THR A 895 24.29 18.30 23.82
CA THR A 895 22.88 17.92 23.74
C THR A 895 22.63 16.84 22.70
N GLY A 896 23.32 16.87 21.56
CA GLY A 896 23.30 15.83 20.55
C GLY A 896 23.79 14.48 21.06
N VAL A 897 24.83 14.45 21.91
CA VAL A 897 25.27 13.23 22.60
C VAL A 897 24.17 12.71 23.50
N LYS A 898 23.55 13.58 24.32
CA LYS A 898 22.40 13.22 25.14
C LYS A 898 21.27 12.61 24.30
N LYS A 899 20.90 13.24 23.18
CA LYS A 899 19.86 12.72 22.26
C LYS A 899 20.24 11.39 21.62
N ALA A 900 21.52 11.18 21.29
CA ALA A 900 21.98 9.89 20.78
C ALA A 900 21.85 8.79 21.84
N VAL A 901 22.19 9.08 23.09
CA VAL A 901 22.02 8.16 24.23
C VAL A 901 20.53 7.87 24.45
N GLU A 902 19.67 8.88 24.50
CA GLU A 902 18.21 8.70 24.59
C GLU A 902 17.67 7.79 23.46
N VAL A 903 18.14 7.96 22.22
CA VAL A 903 17.77 7.08 21.11
C VAL A 903 18.31 5.66 21.30
N PHE A 904 19.54 5.49 21.78
CA PHE A 904 20.06 4.16 22.10
C PHE A 904 19.24 3.49 23.21
N GLU A 905 18.80 4.24 24.22
CA GLU A 905 17.93 3.72 25.29
C GLU A 905 16.58 3.27 24.76
N LEU A 906 15.95 4.07 23.90
CA LEU A 906 14.69 3.70 23.23
C LEU A 906 14.83 2.42 22.40
N LEU A 907 15.97 2.24 21.73
CA LEU A 907 16.24 1.06 20.89
C LEU A 907 16.73 -0.14 21.71
N THR A 908 17.38 0.08 22.85
CA THR A 908 17.93 -0.99 23.71
C THR A 908 17.01 -1.36 24.86
N ASN A 909 15.94 -0.60 25.11
CA ASN A 909 15.01 -0.74 26.23
C ASN A 909 15.68 -0.68 27.62
N ASN A 910 16.86 -0.04 27.72
CA ASN A 910 17.62 0.09 28.97
C ASN A 910 17.56 1.53 29.48
N PRO A 911 17.06 1.78 30.70
CA PRO A 911 16.99 3.13 31.26
C PRO A 911 18.35 3.67 31.69
N MET A 912 18.53 4.99 31.57
CA MET A 912 19.75 5.69 31.96
C MET A 912 20.10 5.54 33.45
N PRO A 913 21.38 5.30 33.83
CA PRO A 913 21.85 5.69 35.15
C PRO A 913 21.87 7.22 35.25
N ARG A 914 21.34 7.83 36.32
CA ARG A 914 21.39 9.31 36.50
C ARG A 914 22.84 9.78 36.48
N VAL A 915 23.23 10.55 35.47
CA VAL A 915 24.55 11.17 35.39
C VAL A 915 24.45 12.67 35.63
N GLU A 916 25.13 13.16 36.68
CA GLU A 916 25.35 14.59 36.91
C GLU A 916 26.58 15.06 36.10
N GLY A 917 26.40 16.01 35.18
CA GLY A 917 27.49 16.59 34.37
C GLY A 917 27.14 16.85 32.89
N VAL A 918 28.08 17.40 32.12
CA VAL A 918 27.93 17.67 30.68
C VAL A 918 28.27 16.40 29.88
N MET A 919 27.30 15.84 29.15
CA MET A 919 27.50 14.66 28.30
C MET A 919 28.21 15.04 27.01
N ASN A 920 29.54 14.93 26.96
CA ASN A 920 30.37 15.26 25.79
C ASN A 920 30.76 14.02 24.97
N ASN A 921 31.59 14.16 23.93
CA ASN A 921 31.99 13.00 23.10
C ASN A 921 32.81 11.94 23.88
N ASP A 922 33.57 12.32 24.92
CA ASP A 922 34.21 11.35 25.82
C ASP A 922 33.18 10.54 26.62
N PHE A 923 32.09 11.18 27.06
CA PHE A 923 30.98 10.47 27.67
C PHE A 923 30.35 9.45 26.70
N LEU A 924 30.15 9.82 25.44
CA LEU A 924 29.65 8.91 24.41
C LEU A 924 30.54 7.68 24.22
N VAL A 925 31.87 7.87 24.24
CA VAL A 925 32.84 6.75 24.14
C VAL A 925 32.70 5.80 25.32
N ASN A 926 32.61 6.31 26.55
CA ASN A 926 32.42 5.45 27.73
C ASN A 926 31.08 4.70 27.68
N TYR A 927 30.00 5.41 27.38
CA TYR A 927 28.67 4.81 27.26
C TYR A 927 28.66 3.67 26.23
N LEU A 928 29.27 3.88 25.05
CA LEU A 928 29.34 2.84 24.02
C LEU A 928 30.21 1.67 24.43
N ALA A 929 31.34 1.93 25.12
CA ALA A 929 32.23 0.88 25.58
C ALA A 929 31.58 -0.04 26.62
N GLU A 930 30.72 0.53 27.49
CA GLU A 930 30.00 -0.20 28.52
C GLU A 930 28.73 -0.89 27.97
N SER A 931 28.11 -0.30 26.94
CA SER A 931 26.76 -0.70 26.51
C SER A 931 26.73 -1.58 25.26
N PHE A 932 27.80 -1.62 24.46
CA PHE A 932 27.86 -2.32 23.16
C PHE A 932 29.13 -3.17 23.03
N ASP A 933 29.06 -4.25 22.25
CA ASP A 933 30.19 -5.17 22.04
C ASP A 933 31.31 -4.47 21.30
N GLU A 934 30.94 -3.65 20.31
CA GLU A 934 31.84 -2.79 19.58
C GLU A 934 31.11 -1.65 18.88
N SER A 935 31.83 -0.56 18.60
CA SER A 935 31.25 0.60 17.91
C SER A 935 32.27 1.36 17.05
N LEU A 936 31.74 2.16 16.13
CA LEU A 936 32.46 3.16 15.34
C LEU A 936 31.75 4.51 15.49
N ILE A 937 32.45 5.48 16.04
CA ILE A 937 32.02 6.87 16.09
C ILE A 937 32.68 7.63 14.94
N THR A 938 31.88 8.14 14.01
CA THR A 938 32.32 9.04 12.94
C THR A 938 31.83 10.45 13.26
N TYR A 939 32.76 11.36 13.54
CA TYR A 939 32.45 12.65 14.15
C TYR A 939 33.33 13.80 13.61
N SER A 940 32.96 15.03 13.96
CA SER A 940 33.75 16.23 13.71
C SER A 940 34.42 16.68 15.01
N SER A 941 35.72 16.96 14.97
CA SER A 941 36.49 17.44 16.12
C SER A 941 37.14 18.79 15.82
N SER A 942 37.19 19.69 16.80
CA SER A 942 37.85 20.99 16.68
C SER A 942 38.42 21.43 18.03
N GLU A 943 39.63 21.98 18.01
CA GLU A 943 40.32 22.59 19.15
C GLU A 943 39.52 23.75 19.75
N GLN A 944 38.70 24.42 18.95
CA GLN A 944 37.82 25.51 19.40
C GLN A 944 36.56 25.00 20.13
N LYS A 945 36.25 23.70 20.05
CA LYS A 945 35.06 23.08 20.63
C LYS A 945 35.48 21.94 21.55
N ILE A 946 35.84 22.27 22.79
CA ILE A 946 36.39 21.31 23.77
C ILE A 946 35.50 20.06 23.93
N GLY A 947 34.17 20.20 23.99
CA GLY A 947 33.25 19.07 24.11
C GLY A 947 33.19 18.13 22.89
N SER A 948 33.72 18.55 21.74
CA SER A 948 33.79 17.72 20.53
C SER A 948 35.02 16.80 20.48
N LYS A 949 36.05 17.10 21.29
CA LYS A 949 37.27 16.30 21.33
C LYS A 949 36.99 14.97 22.02
N ILE A 950 37.55 13.89 21.48
CA ILE A 950 37.67 12.62 22.16
C ILE A 950 39.12 12.51 22.66
N THR A 951 39.30 12.46 23.97
CA THR A 951 40.60 12.38 24.64
C THR A 951 40.87 11.00 25.25
N ILE A 952 39.85 10.15 25.31
CA ILE A 952 39.93 8.79 25.84
C ILE A 952 39.85 7.75 24.72
N SER A 953 40.39 6.55 24.99
CA SER A 953 40.28 5.40 24.10
C SER A 953 39.73 4.19 24.86
N ARG A 954 38.97 3.35 24.15
CA ARG A 954 38.40 2.10 24.66
C ARG A 954 38.56 1.04 23.57
N ASP A 955 38.92 -0.18 23.95
CA ASP A 955 39.33 -1.22 23.00
C ASP A 955 38.22 -1.60 22.01
N ASN A 956 36.96 -1.53 22.44
CA ASN A 956 35.79 -1.83 21.62
C ASN A 956 35.18 -0.61 20.89
N VAL A 957 35.71 0.60 21.08
CA VAL A 957 35.18 1.83 20.46
C VAL A 957 36.20 2.42 19.50
N SER A 958 35.94 2.26 18.21
CA SER A 958 36.74 2.89 17.16
C SER A 958 36.23 4.31 16.90
N THR A 959 37.13 5.26 16.67
CA THR A 959 36.76 6.66 16.40
C THR A 959 37.40 7.14 15.10
N PHE A 960 36.63 7.89 14.31
CA PHE A 960 37.07 8.47 13.05
C PHE A 960 36.64 9.95 12.98
N PRO A 961 37.56 10.88 13.23
CA PRO A 961 37.30 12.30 13.02
C PRO A 961 37.35 12.60 11.52
N TYR A 962 36.20 12.67 10.85
CA TYR A 962 36.15 13.00 9.42
C TYR A 962 36.45 14.48 9.14
N PHE A 963 36.47 15.30 10.18
CA PHE A 963 36.86 16.71 10.15
C PHE A 963 37.75 17.04 11.37
N LEU A 964 38.83 17.78 11.11
CA LEU A 964 39.81 18.33 12.05
C LEU A 964 40.21 19.72 11.55
N ASP A 965 40.64 20.62 12.44
CA ASP A 965 40.98 22.02 12.07
C ASP A 965 42.15 22.13 11.07
N ASN A 966 42.95 21.07 10.91
CA ASN A 966 44.07 20.98 9.97
C ASN A 966 43.70 20.37 8.59
N ILE A 967 42.44 19.96 8.39
CA ILE A 967 41.90 19.48 7.11
C ILE A 967 41.42 20.70 6.31
N PRO A 968 41.67 20.81 4.99
CA PRO A 968 41.31 21.99 4.20
C PRO A 968 39.84 22.39 4.33
N GLU A 969 39.58 23.70 4.42
CA GLU A 969 38.30 24.34 4.84
C GLU A 969 37.01 23.89 4.12
N LYS A 970 37.09 23.13 3.02
CA LYS A 970 35.94 22.71 2.20
C LYS A 970 35.93 21.19 2.00
N GLY A 971 35.26 20.47 2.89
CA GLY A 971 35.13 19.01 2.85
C GLY A 971 33.88 18.50 3.57
N PHE A 972 33.55 17.22 3.36
CA PHE A 972 32.45 16.52 4.05
C PHE A 972 32.84 15.09 4.38
N GLY A 973 32.20 14.51 5.39
CA GLY A 973 32.35 13.09 5.71
C GLY A 973 31.27 12.24 5.05
N THR A 974 31.52 10.95 4.91
CA THR A 974 30.51 9.93 4.63
C THR A 974 30.65 8.79 5.63
N SER A 975 29.55 8.08 5.87
CA SER A 975 29.56 6.83 6.62
C SER A 975 28.51 5.91 6.02
N VAL A 976 28.98 4.80 5.44
CA VAL A 976 28.14 3.77 4.84
C VAL A 976 28.44 2.45 5.54
N THR A 977 27.40 1.72 5.88
CA THR A 977 27.50 0.36 6.40
C THR A 977 26.77 -0.57 5.44
N ILE A 978 27.43 -1.64 5.02
CA ILE A 978 26.76 -2.72 4.30
C ILE A 978 26.49 -3.86 5.25
N LEU A 979 25.35 -4.49 5.00
CA LEU A 979 25.03 -5.78 5.53
C LEU A 979 24.77 -6.68 4.32
N VAL A 980 25.59 -7.71 4.19
CA VAL A 980 25.53 -8.63 3.05
C VAL A 980 25.59 -10.04 3.58
N ARG A 981 24.69 -10.88 3.10
CA ARG A 981 24.78 -12.30 3.40
C ARG A 981 25.64 -13.04 2.40
N VAL A 982 26.62 -13.77 2.91
CA VAL A 982 27.52 -14.63 2.14
C VAL A 982 27.71 -15.94 2.91
N ASP A 983 27.44 -17.06 2.26
CA ASP A 983 27.67 -18.42 2.81
C ASP A 983 27.06 -18.62 4.20
N GLY A 984 25.87 -18.07 4.42
CA GLY A 984 25.18 -18.18 5.69
C GLY A 984 25.72 -17.26 6.81
N ASN A 985 26.58 -16.28 6.51
CA ASN A 985 26.99 -15.28 7.50
C ASN A 985 26.67 -13.87 7.01
N VAL A 986 26.27 -12.99 7.93
CA VAL A 986 26.03 -11.59 7.62
C VAL A 986 27.32 -10.84 7.84
N ILE A 987 27.95 -10.49 6.73
CA ILE A 987 29.12 -9.63 6.72
C ILE A 987 28.64 -8.20 6.96
N VAL A 988 29.11 -7.59 8.05
CA VAL A 988 28.84 -6.19 8.36
C VAL A 988 30.14 -5.42 8.23
N LYS A 989 30.16 -4.46 7.30
CA LYS A 989 31.32 -3.59 7.10
C LYS A 989 30.88 -2.16 7.06
N SER A 990 31.53 -1.33 7.87
CA SER A 990 31.37 0.11 7.79
C SER A 990 32.59 0.73 7.11
N LEU A 991 32.31 1.74 6.30
CA LEU A 991 33.28 2.59 5.63
C LEU A 991 32.94 4.03 5.95
N SER A 992 33.86 4.70 6.63
CA SER A 992 33.80 6.14 6.88
C SER A 992 34.92 6.83 6.11
N GLU A 993 34.57 7.90 5.41
CA GLU A 993 35.51 8.63 4.56
C GLU A 993 35.42 10.12 4.85
N SER A 994 36.53 10.81 4.63
CA SER A 994 36.56 12.27 4.52
C SER A 994 36.88 12.65 3.09
N TYR A 995 36.12 13.58 2.55
CA TYR A 995 36.30 14.11 1.22
C TYR A 995 36.73 15.57 1.28
N SER A 996 37.67 15.95 0.43
CA SER A 996 38.02 17.36 0.20
C SER A 996 37.62 17.79 -1.20
N LEU A 997 37.27 19.07 -1.30
CA LEU A 997 37.05 19.74 -2.56
C LEU A 997 38.37 20.34 -3.05
N ASN A 998 38.84 19.93 -4.23
CA ASN A 998 39.95 20.59 -4.91
C ASN A 998 39.42 21.87 -5.60
N VAL A 999 39.86 23.03 -5.13
CA VAL A 999 39.36 24.36 -5.55
C VAL A 999 39.76 24.72 -6.99
N GLU A 1000 40.86 24.16 -7.52
CA GLU A 1000 41.33 24.47 -8.88
C GLU A 1000 40.51 23.76 -9.96
N ASN A 1001 40.01 22.55 -9.67
CA ASN A 1001 39.37 21.67 -10.67
C ASN A 1001 37.91 21.31 -10.35
N SER A 1002 37.35 21.79 -9.23
CA SER A 1002 36.01 21.45 -8.70
C SER A 1002 35.73 19.95 -8.54
N ASN A 1003 36.78 19.14 -8.40
CA ASN A 1003 36.66 17.70 -8.20
C ASN A 1003 36.74 17.34 -6.71
N ILE A 1004 35.95 16.34 -6.31
CA ILE A 1004 35.92 15.81 -4.95
C ILE A 1004 36.81 14.59 -4.88
N SER A 1005 37.75 14.58 -3.94
CA SER A 1005 38.68 13.46 -3.73
C SER A 1005 38.64 12.98 -2.29
N VAL A 1006 38.73 11.66 -2.11
CA VAL A 1006 38.84 11.04 -0.78
C VAL A 1006 40.21 11.34 -0.16
N LEU A 1007 40.22 11.79 1.10
CA LEU A 1007 41.43 12.10 1.86
C LEU A 1007 41.79 10.98 2.82
N HIS A 1008 40.91 10.73 3.79
CA HIS A 1008 41.07 9.68 4.78
C HIS A 1008 39.94 8.68 4.66
N VAL A 1009 40.28 7.41 4.83
CA VAL A 1009 39.36 6.28 4.79
C VAL A 1009 39.59 5.44 6.02
N PHE A 1010 38.52 5.08 6.70
CA PHE A 1010 38.53 4.12 7.78
C PHE A 1010 37.46 3.07 7.51
N SER A 1011 37.85 1.80 7.53
CA SER A 1011 36.91 0.70 7.44
C SER A 1011 36.99 -0.12 8.72
N LYS A 1012 35.83 -0.55 9.20
CA LYS A 1012 35.69 -1.45 10.33
C LYS A 1012 34.76 -2.58 9.94
N ASP A 1013 35.24 -3.79 10.13
CA ASP A 1013 34.42 -4.99 10.09
C ASP A 1013 33.78 -5.14 11.47
N PHE A 1014 32.49 -5.47 11.48
CA PHE A 1014 31.70 -5.72 12.69
C PHE A 1014 31.30 -7.19 12.73
#